data_AF-Q8DK93-F1
#
_entry.id   AF-Q8DK93-F1
#
_cell.length_a   1.000
_cell.length_b   1.000
_cell.length_c   1.000
_cell.angle_alpha   90.00
_cell.angle_beta   90.00
_cell.angle_gamma   90.00
#
_symmetry.space_group_name_H-M   'P 1'
#
loop_
_entity.id
_entity.type
_entity.pdbx_description
1 polymer ?
#
loop_
_entity_poly.entity_id
_entity_poly.type
_entity_poly.pdbx_seq_one_letter_code
_entity_poly.pdbx_strand_id
1 'polypeptide(L)'
;MTSPLSSATLNQLTPLLGSLARLVARGSPLNNQQLQTLLLGVDLQQDPAALAELQRWGQLLTQLHQNPSEDNRHATVEALMLRGLGEAAVLLAVDTVAGRATETAPPSSQSQRLRASVARLDLGMLAPGQRATAEFEVTGGPGQIVVESSQVQVSPQQFGAGTTRIQVVVKPLRSGVVWTPLRLVTARETLEVPLVVQWSDFQTAPAGLVVAPDGSGDFRTLAEAVRSVSAGTTLYLKAGTHRLEHPLTIDKALTLIGEGMETTRIVCGGEGWVVKFAGEGLFSASDIAFVHEGSHWADVVEVNRGEISFVHCRFSGGVRDKDNERGGDGLWLGGTVTGLVSNCQATGNQWVGIRVCEQAQPTLEGNTCQGNNLCGIAYFGNAGGIARQNTCSGNEQRGILVGEQAQPTLEGNTCQGNKGSGIAYGGRAGGVARQNTCSGNEDHGIYVDKQAQPTLEGNTCQGNKLNGIAYFGSAGGIARQNTCSGNEYYGIYVGEQAQPTLEGNTCQGNKLCGIAYVGSAAGIARQNTCSDNGCGIVVGEQAQPTLEGNTCQGNKQCGIAYVDSAGGIARQNTCSGNEYHGIELGQQAQPTLEVNTCKGNKQSGIAYFGSAGGIARQNTCSDNEYRGIELGEQARPTLEGNTCQGNKRSGILYAGSAGGIARQNTCSGNEYQGIYVGQQAQPTLEGNTCQGNKGSGIAYGGRAGGVARQNTCSGNEDHGIYVDKQAQPTLEGNTCQGNKQVGIGYFGSAGGIARQNTCSGNGDAGIYVGWQARPTLEDNTCQGNRGGTVNDMRLLFKNPLTYLMTLLNGNT
;
A
#
# COMPACT_ATOMS: atom_id res chain seq x y z
N MET A 1 -11.01 42.24 -18.39
CA MET A 1 -9.65 42.39 -17.85
C MET A 1 -8.93 41.06 -18.03
N THR A 2 -7.73 41.06 -18.60
CA THR A 2 -6.87 39.87 -18.70
C THR A 2 -6.51 39.32 -17.32
N SER A 3 -6.00 38.09 -17.24
CA SER A 3 -5.52 37.54 -15.96
C SER A 3 -4.37 38.40 -15.41
N PRO A 4 -4.35 38.74 -14.10
CA PRO A 4 -3.23 39.45 -13.48
C PRO A 4 -2.00 38.56 -13.26
N LEU A 5 -2.09 37.27 -13.60
CA LEU A 5 -1.01 36.30 -13.43
C LEU A 5 0.05 36.40 -14.52
N SER A 6 1.28 36.05 -14.18
CA SER A 6 2.34 35.85 -15.18
C SER A 6 2.00 34.67 -16.10
N SER A 7 2.50 34.69 -17.34
CA SER A 7 2.29 33.59 -18.30
C SER A 7 2.80 32.24 -17.76
N ALA A 8 3.85 32.24 -16.94
CA ALA A 8 4.38 31.04 -16.30
C ALA A 8 3.42 30.48 -15.24
N THR A 9 2.88 31.33 -14.37
CA THR A 9 1.90 30.94 -13.33
C THR A 9 0.59 30.47 -13.97
N LEU A 10 0.14 31.13 -15.04
CA LEU A 10 -1.05 30.73 -15.78
C LEU A 10 -0.88 29.34 -16.44
N ASN A 11 0.29 29.05 -17.00
CA ASN A 11 0.61 27.74 -17.56
C ASN A 11 0.63 26.63 -16.50
N GLN A 12 1.10 26.93 -15.28
CA GLN A 12 1.05 25.99 -14.15
C GLN A 12 -0.38 25.72 -13.66
N LEU A 13 -1.29 26.70 -13.74
CA LEU A 13 -2.69 26.53 -13.35
C LEU A 13 -3.55 25.83 -14.40
N THR A 14 -3.20 25.96 -15.69
CA THR A 14 -4.01 25.46 -16.82
C THR A 14 -4.39 23.96 -16.70
N PRO A 15 -3.50 23.04 -16.26
CA PRO A 15 -3.86 21.63 -16.04
C PRO A 15 -5.00 21.40 -15.04
N LEU A 16 -5.23 22.34 -14.11
CA LEU A 16 -6.28 22.23 -13.09
C LEU A 16 -7.68 22.50 -13.64
N LEU A 17 -7.82 23.13 -14.81
CA LEU A 17 -9.10 23.49 -15.41
C LEU A 17 -10.01 22.26 -15.63
N GLY A 18 -9.43 21.13 -16.05
CA GLY A 18 -10.19 19.88 -16.24
C GLY A 18 -10.63 19.24 -14.92
N SER A 19 -9.82 19.35 -13.87
CA SER A 19 -10.18 18.88 -12.52
C SER A 19 -11.29 19.76 -11.92
N LEU A 20 -11.22 21.06 -12.14
CA LEU A 20 -12.24 22.02 -11.73
C LEU A 20 -13.58 21.75 -12.44
N ALA A 21 -13.55 21.53 -13.75
CA ALA A 21 -14.72 21.17 -14.55
C ALA A 21 -15.41 19.88 -14.06
N ARG A 22 -14.64 18.84 -13.73
CA ARG A 22 -15.18 17.59 -13.16
C ARG A 22 -15.80 17.78 -11.78
N LEU A 23 -15.24 18.66 -10.95
CA LEU A 23 -15.82 18.98 -9.64
C LEU A 23 -17.14 19.73 -9.79
N VAL A 24 -17.21 20.70 -10.70
CA VAL A 24 -18.44 21.45 -11.00
C VAL A 24 -19.51 20.54 -11.58
N ALA A 25 -19.15 19.65 -12.53
CA ALA A 25 -20.08 18.72 -13.16
C ALA A 25 -20.71 17.70 -12.17
N ARG A 26 -20.10 17.51 -10.98
CA ARG A 26 -20.64 16.66 -9.90
C ARG A 26 -21.69 17.38 -9.02
N GLY A 27 -21.96 18.65 -9.26
CA GLY A 27 -23.03 19.41 -8.58
C GLY A 27 -22.71 19.90 -7.17
N SER A 28 -21.48 19.72 -6.67
CA SER A 28 -21.07 20.21 -5.34
C SER A 28 -20.61 21.67 -5.39
N PRO A 29 -20.98 22.52 -4.41
CA PRO A 29 -20.48 23.89 -4.34
C PRO A 29 -18.96 23.87 -4.09
N LEU A 30 -18.20 24.52 -4.97
CA LEU A 30 -16.75 24.69 -4.82
C LEU A 30 -16.45 25.51 -3.57
N ASN A 31 -15.70 24.94 -2.63
CA ASN A 31 -15.22 25.66 -1.44
C ASN A 31 -13.70 25.94 -1.49
N ASN A 32 -13.24 26.89 -0.67
CA ASN A 32 -11.83 27.29 -0.68
C ASN A 32 -10.87 26.15 -0.30
N GLN A 33 -11.30 25.19 0.52
CA GLN A 33 -10.47 24.04 0.89
C GLN A 33 -10.21 23.12 -0.31
N GLN A 34 -11.21 22.89 -1.16
CA GLN A 34 -11.07 22.12 -2.40
C GLN A 34 -10.17 22.81 -3.41
N LEU A 35 -10.31 24.13 -3.57
CA LEU A 35 -9.46 24.91 -4.47
C LEU A 35 -8.01 24.96 -3.99
N GLN A 36 -7.77 25.13 -2.68
CA GLN A 36 -6.43 25.03 -2.09
C GLN A 36 -5.82 23.63 -2.25
N THR A 37 -6.63 22.58 -2.17
CA THR A 37 -6.18 21.20 -2.43
C THR A 37 -5.74 21.02 -3.89
N LEU A 38 -6.47 21.60 -4.85
CA LEU A 38 -6.05 21.59 -6.26
C LEU A 38 -4.74 22.37 -6.49
N LEU A 39 -4.58 23.52 -5.84
CA LEU A 39 -3.36 24.33 -5.93
C LEU A 39 -2.13 23.65 -5.32
N LEU A 40 -2.30 22.77 -4.34
CA LEU A 40 -1.23 21.94 -3.79
C LEU A 40 -0.60 21.05 -4.87
N GLY A 41 -1.39 20.59 -5.84
CA GLY A 41 -0.91 19.72 -6.93
C GLY A 41 -0.06 20.42 -7.99
N VAL A 42 0.06 21.76 -7.93
CA VAL A 42 0.88 22.57 -8.85
C VAL A 42 1.78 23.57 -8.10
N ASP A 43 1.97 23.37 -6.79
CA ASP A 43 2.81 24.19 -5.91
C ASP A 43 2.44 25.69 -5.85
N LEU A 44 1.15 26.03 -5.98
CA LEU A 44 0.65 27.41 -5.95
C LEU A 44 -0.30 27.72 -4.76
N GLN A 45 -0.30 26.86 -3.73
CA GLN A 45 -1.18 26.98 -2.56
C GLN A 45 -0.98 28.26 -1.73
N GLN A 46 0.20 28.88 -1.82
CA GLN A 46 0.53 30.14 -1.14
C GLN A 46 0.35 31.37 -2.02
N ASP A 47 -0.07 31.22 -3.29
CA ASP A 47 -0.29 32.33 -4.22
C ASP A 47 -1.77 32.79 -4.17
N PRO A 48 -2.08 33.94 -3.55
CA PRO A 48 -3.46 34.42 -3.45
C PRO A 48 -4.04 34.84 -4.81
N ALA A 49 -3.21 35.21 -5.79
CA ALA A 49 -3.68 35.53 -7.14
C ALA A 49 -4.06 34.27 -7.91
N ALA A 50 -3.33 33.17 -7.70
CA ALA A 50 -3.66 31.86 -8.28
C ALA A 50 -5.00 31.30 -7.75
N LEU A 51 -5.23 31.43 -6.43
CA LEU A 51 -6.51 31.06 -5.83
C LEU A 51 -7.67 31.91 -6.35
N ALA A 52 -7.48 33.23 -6.45
CA ALA A 52 -8.49 34.14 -7.00
C ALA A 52 -8.80 33.81 -8.48
N GLU A 53 -7.80 33.37 -9.24
CA GLU A 53 -7.98 32.96 -10.64
C GLU A 53 -8.80 31.67 -10.75
N LEU A 54 -8.45 30.66 -9.96
CA LEU A 54 -9.15 29.37 -9.95
C LEU A 54 -10.60 29.52 -9.47
N GLN A 55 -10.87 30.43 -8.53
CA GLN A 55 -12.22 30.81 -8.11
C GLN A 55 -13.04 31.39 -9.27
N ARG A 56 -12.46 32.27 -10.09
CA ARG A 56 -13.14 32.86 -11.25
C ARG A 56 -13.48 31.82 -12.32
N TRP A 57 -12.55 30.91 -12.61
CA TRP A 57 -12.83 29.81 -13.54
C TRP A 57 -13.94 28.91 -13.00
N GLY A 58 -13.92 28.62 -11.70
CA GLY A 58 -14.94 27.83 -11.02
C GLY A 58 -16.32 28.48 -11.09
N GLN A 59 -16.40 29.79 -10.93
CA GLN A 59 -17.65 30.55 -11.05
C GLN A 59 -18.22 30.50 -12.47
N LEU A 60 -17.40 30.71 -13.50
CA LEU A 60 -17.83 30.63 -14.90
C LEU A 60 -18.38 29.24 -15.25
N LEU A 61 -17.66 28.19 -14.84
CA LEU A 61 -18.10 26.81 -15.04
C LEU A 61 -19.36 26.51 -14.23
N THR A 62 -19.48 26.99 -12.99
CA THR A 62 -20.67 26.77 -12.17
C THR A 62 -21.90 27.45 -12.75
N GLN A 63 -21.77 28.66 -13.30
CA GLN A 63 -22.86 29.36 -14.00
C GLN A 63 -23.31 28.59 -15.25
N LEU A 64 -22.35 28.07 -16.03
CA LEU A 64 -22.66 27.22 -17.17
C LEU A 64 -23.39 25.93 -16.74
N HIS A 65 -22.95 25.30 -15.66
CA HIS A 65 -23.59 24.09 -15.13
C HIS A 65 -25.04 24.34 -14.70
N GLN A 66 -25.30 25.51 -14.11
CA GLN A 66 -26.64 25.91 -13.66
C GLN A 66 -27.58 26.26 -14.82
N ASN A 67 -27.06 26.71 -15.97
CA ASN A 67 -27.86 27.06 -17.16
C ASN A 67 -27.12 26.72 -18.47
N PRO A 68 -27.14 25.46 -18.92
CA PRO A 68 -26.35 24.98 -20.06
C PRO A 68 -27.05 25.26 -21.40
N SER A 69 -27.18 26.53 -21.79
CA SER A 69 -27.59 26.93 -23.15
C SER A 69 -26.40 27.05 -24.10
N GLU A 70 -26.61 26.91 -25.41
CA GLU A 70 -25.55 27.12 -26.41
C GLU A 70 -24.95 28.53 -26.35
N ASP A 71 -25.76 29.55 -26.05
CA ASP A 71 -25.30 30.93 -25.86
C ASP A 71 -24.39 31.05 -24.63
N ASN A 72 -24.75 30.40 -23.52
CA ASN A 72 -23.93 30.39 -22.30
C ASN A 72 -22.65 29.57 -22.48
N ARG A 73 -22.68 28.51 -23.33
CA ARG A 73 -21.47 27.75 -23.71
C ARG A 73 -20.49 28.65 -24.45
N HIS A 74 -20.95 29.35 -25.49
CA HIS A 74 -20.10 30.29 -26.25
C HIS A 74 -19.56 31.41 -25.35
N ALA A 75 -20.43 32.04 -24.54
CA ALA A 75 -20.01 33.10 -23.62
C ALA A 75 -18.98 32.60 -22.58
N THR A 76 -19.11 31.37 -22.09
CA THR A 76 -18.16 30.76 -21.13
C THR A 76 -16.82 30.44 -21.80
N VAL A 77 -16.83 29.94 -23.04
CA VAL A 77 -15.61 29.70 -23.83
C VAL A 77 -14.85 31.00 -24.05
N GLU A 78 -15.52 32.03 -24.54
CA GLU A 78 -14.92 33.35 -24.75
C GLU A 78 -14.38 33.94 -23.44
N ALA A 79 -15.17 33.87 -22.36
CA ALA A 79 -14.76 34.39 -21.06
C ALA A 79 -13.50 33.70 -20.51
N LEU A 80 -13.39 32.37 -20.64
CA LEU A 80 -12.22 31.60 -20.21
C LEU A 80 -11.00 31.86 -21.12
N MET A 81 -11.19 31.95 -22.43
CA MET A 81 -10.12 32.29 -23.38
C MET A 81 -9.57 33.71 -23.15
N LEU A 82 -10.42 34.68 -22.80
CA LEU A 82 -10.00 36.03 -22.40
C LEU A 82 -9.12 36.06 -21.13
N ARG A 83 -9.10 34.98 -20.35
CA ARG A 83 -8.17 34.80 -19.22
C ARG A 83 -6.79 34.26 -19.64
N GLY A 84 -6.59 33.94 -20.92
CA GLY A 84 -5.33 33.40 -21.46
C GLY A 84 -5.25 31.88 -21.45
N LEU A 85 -6.38 31.19 -21.31
CA LEU A 85 -6.47 29.73 -21.38
C LEU A 85 -6.49 29.24 -22.83
N GLY A 86 -5.81 28.11 -23.08
CA GLY A 86 -5.79 27.48 -24.39
C GLY A 86 -7.17 26.93 -24.79
N GLU A 87 -7.60 27.23 -26.02
CA GLU A 87 -8.93 26.90 -26.57
C GLU A 87 -9.33 25.44 -26.36
N ALA A 88 -8.43 24.49 -26.60
CA ALA A 88 -8.71 23.07 -26.44
C ALA A 88 -9.06 22.67 -24.99
N ALA A 89 -8.35 23.23 -24.00
CA ALA A 89 -8.61 22.97 -22.59
C ALA A 89 -9.94 23.59 -22.14
N VAL A 90 -10.26 24.77 -22.67
CA VAL A 90 -11.52 25.49 -22.41
C VAL A 90 -12.71 24.71 -22.97
N LEU A 91 -12.65 24.27 -24.22
CA LEU A 91 -13.73 23.51 -24.86
C LEU A 91 -14.01 22.19 -24.12
N LEU A 92 -12.95 21.45 -23.74
CA LEU A 92 -13.11 20.20 -22.98
C LEU A 92 -13.75 20.45 -21.62
N ALA A 93 -13.35 21.50 -20.91
CA ALA A 93 -13.92 21.86 -19.62
C ALA A 93 -15.39 22.28 -19.72
N VAL A 94 -15.73 23.09 -20.73
CA VAL A 94 -17.10 23.53 -21.03
C VAL A 94 -17.99 22.34 -21.40
N ASP A 95 -17.51 21.42 -22.24
CA ASP A 95 -18.26 20.22 -22.64
C ASP A 95 -18.48 19.25 -21.48
N THR A 96 -17.45 19.09 -20.63
CA THR A 96 -17.54 18.28 -19.40
C THR A 96 -18.63 18.80 -18.47
N VAL A 97 -18.78 20.13 -18.38
CA VAL A 97 -19.75 20.78 -17.50
C VAL A 97 -21.16 20.85 -18.11
N ALA A 98 -21.26 20.98 -19.43
CA ALA A 98 -22.52 21.07 -20.18
C ALA A 98 -23.17 19.71 -20.51
N GLY A 99 -22.48 18.58 -20.27
CA GLY A 99 -23.11 17.26 -20.17
C GLY A 99 -23.42 16.51 -21.47
N ARG A 100 -22.69 16.72 -22.57
CA ARG A 100 -22.84 15.88 -23.79
C ARG A 100 -21.84 14.72 -23.83
N ALA A 101 -22.32 13.51 -23.54
CA ALA A 101 -21.70 12.26 -23.98
C ALA A 101 -22.68 11.49 -24.91
N THR A 102 -22.14 10.97 -26.01
CA THR A 102 -22.65 9.98 -26.99
C THR A 102 -23.37 10.43 -28.28
N GLU A 103 -22.68 10.13 -29.39
CA GLU A 103 -23.10 9.60 -30.71
C GLU A 103 -24.31 10.18 -31.47
N THR A 104 -24.03 10.86 -32.58
CA THR A 104 -24.61 10.64 -33.94
C THR A 104 -23.88 11.55 -34.95
N ALA A 105 -23.70 11.09 -36.18
CA ALA A 105 -22.93 11.73 -37.28
C ALA A 105 -23.77 11.76 -38.57
N PRO A 106 -23.43 12.49 -39.67
CA PRO A 106 -22.72 13.78 -39.86
C PRO A 106 -23.49 14.70 -40.90
N PRO A 107 -22.95 15.77 -41.57
CA PRO A 107 -21.72 15.81 -42.40
C PRO A 107 -20.76 17.02 -42.22
N SER A 108 -19.49 16.75 -42.57
CA SER A 108 -18.43 17.62 -43.12
C SER A 108 -17.78 18.76 -42.28
N SER A 109 -16.78 18.40 -41.47
CA SER A 109 -15.41 18.91 -41.65
C SER A 109 -14.44 17.76 -41.37
N GLN A 110 -13.42 17.58 -42.20
CA GLN A 110 -12.50 16.45 -42.11
C GLN A 110 -11.77 16.47 -40.76
N SER A 111 -12.14 15.58 -39.84
CA SER A 111 -11.26 15.17 -38.74
C SER A 111 -10.09 14.40 -39.36
N GLN A 112 -8.95 15.08 -39.53
CA GLN A 112 -7.71 14.38 -39.83
C GLN A 112 -7.30 13.62 -38.57
N ARG A 113 -7.43 12.28 -38.61
CA ARG A 113 -6.80 11.40 -37.60
C ARG A 113 -5.32 11.72 -37.52
N LEU A 114 -4.75 11.62 -36.32
CA LEU A 114 -3.32 11.68 -36.10
C LEU A 114 -2.63 10.65 -37.00
N ARG A 115 -1.74 11.12 -37.87
CA ARG A 115 -1.02 10.29 -38.83
C ARG A 115 0.43 10.74 -38.90
N ALA A 116 1.33 9.77 -38.82
CA ALA A 116 2.72 9.93 -39.22
C ALA A 116 2.88 9.46 -40.68
N SER A 117 3.78 10.08 -41.44
CA SER A 117 4.11 9.68 -42.81
C SER A 117 4.84 8.34 -42.88
N VAL A 118 5.28 7.83 -41.73
CA VAL A 118 5.96 6.55 -41.56
C VAL A 118 5.30 5.77 -40.43
N ALA A 119 5.16 4.46 -40.61
CA ALA A 119 4.71 3.56 -39.55
C ALA A 119 5.83 3.23 -38.55
N ARG A 120 7.09 3.37 -38.97
CA ARG A 120 8.32 3.14 -38.22
C ARG A 120 9.46 3.96 -38.83
N LEU A 121 10.37 4.44 -37.98
CA LEU A 121 11.64 5.02 -38.37
C LEU A 121 12.73 3.97 -38.20
N ASP A 122 13.14 3.35 -39.30
CA ASP A 122 14.29 2.45 -39.32
C ASP A 122 15.47 3.16 -39.99
N LEU A 123 16.53 3.44 -39.22
CA LEU A 123 17.74 4.09 -39.71
C LEU A 123 18.83 3.08 -40.08
N GLY A 124 18.52 1.79 -40.03
CA GLY A 124 19.40 0.70 -40.41
C GLY A 124 20.63 0.55 -39.51
N MET A 125 21.63 -0.13 -40.07
CA MET A 125 22.90 -0.42 -39.42
C MET A 125 23.93 0.65 -39.79
N LEU A 126 24.52 1.27 -38.78
CA LEU A 126 25.47 2.37 -38.87
C LEU A 126 26.84 1.96 -38.34
N ALA A 127 27.89 2.58 -38.88
CA ALA A 127 29.25 2.41 -38.37
C ALA A 127 29.38 3.00 -36.96
N PRO A 128 30.30 2.49 -36.11
CA PRO A 128 30.48 2.97 -34.74
C PRO A 128 30.67 4.48 -34.69
N GLY A 129 29.93 5.17 -33.82
CA GLY A 129 30.03 6.62 -33.70
C GLY A 129 29.31 7.41 -34.81
N GLN A 130 28.75 6.76 -35.84
CA GLN A 130 28.03 7.44 -36.92
C GLN A 130 26.70 8.00 -36.42
N ARG A 131 26.44 9.29 -36.66
CA ARG A 131 25.21 9.95 -36.24
C ARG A 131 24.02 9.44 -37.05
N ALA A 132 22.92 9.13 -36.37
CA ALA A 132 21.67 8.71 -37.02
C ALA A 132 20.68 9.87 -37.04
N THR A 133 20.15 10.19 -38.22
CA THR A 133 19.15 11.24 -38.41
C THR A 133 18.05 10.78 -39.35
N ALA A 134 16.79 11.05 -39.01
CA ALA A 134 15.65 10.78 -39.87
C ALA A 134 14.64 11.93 -39.83
N GLU A 135 13.81 12.02 -40.85
CA GLU A 135 12.71 12.97 -40.92
C GLU A 135 11.42 12.25 -41.27
N PHE A 136 10.32 12.68 -40.65
CA PHE A 136 8.98 12.23 -41.01
C PHE A 136 7.98 13.37 -40.81
N GLU A 137 6.80 13.23 -41.40
CA GLU A 137 5.76 14.25 -41.33
C GLU A 137 4.61 13.77 -40.43
N VAL A 138 4.09 14.66 -39.61
CA VAL A 138 2.95 14.42 -38.71
C VAL A 138 1.79 15.31 -39.13
N THR A 139 0.60 14.75 -39.22
CA THR A 139 -0.66 15.46 -39.49
C THR A 139 -1.70 15.07 -38.44
N GLY A 140 -2.69 15.94 -38.19
CA GLY A 140 -3.75 15.69 -37.20
C GLY A 140 -3.45 16.17 -35.77
N GLY A 141 -2.62 17.21 -35.61
CA GLY A 141 -2.44 17.92 -34.33
C GLY A 141 -3.52 18.97 -34.04
N PRO A 142 -3.32 19.84 -33.03
CA PRO A 142 -2.08 20.06 -32.29
C PRO A 142 -1.77 18.96 -31.27
N GLY A 143 -0.49 18.69 -31.08
CA GLY A 143 0.00 17.69 -30.13
C GLY A 143 1.48 17.85 -29.82
N GLN A 144 2.02 16.92 -29.03
CA GLN A 144 3.43 16.89 -28.65
C GLN A 144 4.05 15.53 -28.90
N ILE A 145 5.37 15.51 -29.08
CA ILE A 145 6.16 14.30 -29.23
C ILE A 145 6.86 14.03 -27.89
N VAL A 146 6.50 12.93 -27.26
CA VAL A 146 7.14 12.44 -26.04
C VAL A 146 8.14 11.35 -26.43
N VAL A 147 9.37 11.51 -25.96
CA VAL A 147 10.48 10.58 -26.23
C VAL A 147 11.02 10.13 -24.88
N GLU A 148 10.99 8.83 -24.64
CA GLU A 148 11.40 8.25 -23.34
C GLU A 148 12.91 8.03 -23.26
N SER A 149 13.58 7.86 -24.40
CA SER A 149 15.02 7.64 -24.45
C SER A 149 15.82 8.95 -24.44
N SER A 150 16.76 9.08 -23.49
CA SER A 150 17.74 10.18 -23.45
C SER A 150 18.75 10.15 -24.60
N GLN A 151 18.75 9.07 -25.39
CA GLN A 151 19.56 8.92 -26.61
C GLN A 151 18.92 9.59 -27.83
N VAL A 152 17.67 10.01 -27.76
CA VAL A 152 16.90 10.48 -28.91
C VAL A 152 16.43 11.91 -28.69
N GLN A 153 16.64 12.75 -29.70
CA GLN A 153 16.19 14.14 -29.72
C GLN A 153 15.28 14.37 -30.92
N VAL A 154 14.18 15.08 -30.71
CA VAL A 154 13.22 15.43 -31.76
C VAL A 154 13.07 16.94 -31.85
N SER A 155 12.94 17.46 -33.07
CA SER A 155 12.75 18.89 -33.34
C SER A 155 11.79 19.08 -34.52
N PRO A 156 10.68 19.82 -34.36
CA PRO A 156 10.15 20.39 -33.12
C PRO A 156 9.51 19.33 -32.18
N GLN A 157 9.43 19.61 -30.87
CA GLN A 157 8.73 18.75 -29.90
C GLN A 157 7.20 18.92 -29.91
N GLN A 158 6.68 19.98 -30.54
CA GLN A 158 5.24 20.23 -30.71
C GLN A 158 4.90 20.27 -32.20
N PHE A 159 3.72 19.77 -32.55
CA PHE A 159 3.20 19.80 -33.91
C PHE A 159 1.80 20.41 -33.94
N GLY A 160 1.47 21.11 -35.04
CA GLY A 160 0.20 21.82 -35.22
C GLY A 160 -0.87 20.98 -35.94
N ALA A 161 -2.00 21.61 -36.28
CA ALA A 161 -3.09 20.95 -37.02
C ALA A 161 -2.74 20.62 -38.48
N GLY A 162 -1.77 21.32 -39.08
CA GLY A 162 -1.25 21.01 -40.41
C GLY A 162 -0.07 20.02 -40.38
N THR A 163 0.45 19.70 -41.56
CA THR A 163 1.64 18.86 -41.71
C THR A 163 2.85 19.51 -41.04
N THR A 164 3.41 18.84 -40.04
CA THR A 164 4.62 19.26 -39.33
C THR A 164 5.73 18.26 -39.63
N ARG A 165 6.86 18.72 -40.16
CA ARG A 165 8.03 17.88 -40.39
C ARG A 165 8.85 17.78 -39.11
N ILE A 166 9.12 16.55 -38.67
CA ILE A 166 9.83 16.22 -37.45
C ILE A 166 11.19 15.65 -37.82
N GLN A 167 12.25 16.29 -37.32
CA GLN A 167 13.60 15.76 -37.39
C GLN A 167 13.91 14.97 -36.11
N VAL A 168 14.42 13.77 -36.29
CA VAL A 168 14.82 12.85 -35.22
C VAL A 168 16.32 12.66 -35.30
N VAL A 169 17.02 12.88 -34.18
CA VAL A 169 18.47 12.70 -34.05
C VAL A 169 18.72 11.70 -32.95
N VAL A 170 19.45 10.63 -33.24
CA VAL A 170 19.88 9.65 -32.24
C VAL A 170 21.37 9.83 -31.95
N LYS A 171 21.70 9.89 -30.67
CA LYS A 171 23.09 9.92 -30.20
C LYS A 171 23.79 8.62 -30.60
N PRO A 172 24.97 8.69 -31.21
CA PRO A 172 25.66 7.51 -31.71
C PRO A 172 26.17 6.61 -30.57
N LEU A 173 26.06 5.29 -30.77
CA LEU A 173 26.68 4.29 -29.89
C LEU A 173 27.97 3.74 -30.53
N ARG A 174 28.83 3.12 -29.71
CA ARG A 174 29.97 2.33 -30.22
C ARG A 174 29.48 1.02 -30.83
N SER A 175 28.56 0.35 -30.15
CA SER A 175 27.84 -0.84 -30.62
C SER A 175 26.48 -0.93 -29.90
N GLY A 176 25.51 -1.60 -30.50
CA GLY A 176 24.18 -1.85 -29.90
C GLY A 176 23.02 -1.25 -30.70
N VAL A 177 21.79 -1.43 -30.20
CA VAL A 177 20.56 -0.96 -30.84
C VAL A 177 19.90 0.09 -29.95
N VAL A 178 19.42 1.20 -30.54
CA VAL A 178 18.45 2.09 -29.89
C VAL A 178 17.08 1.77 -30.46
N TRP A 179 16.22 1.20 -29.61
CA TRP A 179 14.81 0.94 -29.91
C TRP A 179 13.95 1.74 -28.94
N THR A 180 13.19 2.72 -29.42
CA THR A 180 12.30 3.52 -28.56
C THR A 180 11.11 4.04 -29.36
N PRO A 181 9.89 4.05 -28.82
CA PRO A 181 8.77 4.67 -29.50
C PRO A 181 8.85 6.20 -29.39
N LEU A 182 8.58 6.89 -30.50
CA LEU A 182 8.22 8.30 -30.49
C LEU A 182 6.71 8.38 -30.29
N ARG A 183 6.26 8.89 -29.13
CA ARG A 183 4.83 9.00 -28.81
C ARG A 183 4.29 10.35 -29.28
N LEU A 184 3.49 10.32 -30.33
CA LEU A 184 2.73 11.47 -30.82
C LEU A 184 1.45 11.56 -29.98
N VAL A 185 1.36 12.53 -29.09
CA VAL A 185 0.26 12.66 -28.14
C VAL A 185 -0.60 13.87 -28.52
N THR A 186 -1.88 13.63 -28.76
CA THR A 186 -2.92 14.67 -28.87
C THR A 186 -3.89 14.54 -27.69
N ALA A 187 -4.89 15.42 -27.62
CA ALA A 187 -5.96 15.30 -26.62
C ALA A 187 -6.87 14.09 -26.82
N ARG A 188 -6.88 13.48 -28.02
CA ARG A 188 -7.85 12.44 -28.39
C ARG A 188 -7.22 11.06 -28.62
N GLU A 189 -5.97 11.02 -29.03
CA GLU A 189 -5.27 9.79 -29.36
C GLU A 189 -3.75 9.92 -29.23
N THR A 190 -3.10 8.80 -28.94
CA THR A 190 -1.64 8.63 -28.95
C THR A 190 -1.28 7.70 -30.11
N LEU A 191 -0.38 8.14 -30.98
CA LEU A 191 0.20 7.32 -32.06
C LEU A 191 1.67 7.06 -31.76
N GLU A 192 2.07 5.79 -31.70
CA GLU A 192 3.47 5.42 -31.52
C GLU A 192 4.16 5.22 -32.88
N VAL A 193 5.30 5.87 -33.07
CA VAL A 193 6.20 5.64 -34.21
C VAL A 193 7.47 5.01 -33.65
N PRO A 194 7.65 3.68 -33.77
CA PRO A 194 8.87 3.02 -33.33
C PRO A 194 10.08 3.58 -34.07
N LEU A 195 11.14 3.89 -33.31
CA LEU A 195 12.44 4.31 -33.82
C LEU A 195 13.46 3.21 -33.54
N VAL A 196 14.14 2.78 -34.59
CA VAL A 196 15.14 1.71 -34.55
C VAL A 196 16.39 2.16 -35.27
N VAL A 197 17.53 1.99 -34.62
CA VAL A 197 18.85 2.20 -35.22
C VAL A 197 19.87 1.29 -34.55
N GLN A 198 20.79 0.74 -35.33
CA GLN A 198 21.82 -0.18 -34.85
C GLN A 198 23.23 0.35 -35.17
N TRP A 199 24.17 0.18 -34.24
CA TRP A 199 25.61 0.44 -34.43
C TRP A 199 26.41 -0.85 -34.32
N SER A 200 27.36 -1.04 -35.24
CA SER A 200 28.20 -2.24 -35.27
C SER A 200 29.59 -1.97 -35.88
N ASP A 201 30.65 -2.55 -35.31
CA ASP A 201 32.07 -2.38 -35.69
C ASP A 201 32.48 -3.01 -37.05
N PHE A 202 31.54 -3.60 -37.81
CA PHE A 202 31.90 -4.36 -39.01
C PHE A 202 32.14 -3.47 -40.25
N GLN A 203 33.40 -3.43 -40.70
CA GLN A 203 33.77 -3.02 -42.06
C GLN A 203 32.97 -3.83 -43.09
N THR A 204 32.19 -3.15 -43.94
CA THR A 204 31.47 -3.70 -45.11
C THR A 204 30.80 -5.05 -44.84
N ALA A 205 29.60 -5.02 -44.26
CA ALA A 205 28.73 -6.21 -44.27
C ALA A 205 28.59 -6.70 -45.73
N PRO A 206 28.78 -8.00 -46.01
CA PRO A 206 28.22 -8.57 -47.24
C PRO A 206 26.72 -8.29 -47.22
N ALA A 207 26.14 -8.00 -48.39
CA ALA A 207 24.70 -7.86 -48.53
C ALA A 207 24.02 -9.04 -47.82
N GLY A 208 23.27 -8.77 -46.74
CA GLY A 208 22.67 -9.86 -45.97
C GLY A 208 21.72 -10.64 -46.88
N LEU A 209 21.69 -11.95 -46.68
CA LEU A 209 21.01 -12.86 -47.58
C LEU A 209 19.51 -12.81 -47.30
N VAL A 210 18.71 -12.71 -48.35
CA VAL A 210 17.27 -12.58 -48.27
C VAL A 210 16.63 -13.96 -48.34
N VAL A 211 15.76 -14.27 -47.39
CA VAL A 211 14.89 -15.44 -47.42
C VAL A 211 13.48 -14.95 -47.75
N ALA A 212 12.89 -15.46 -48.84
CA ALA A 212 11.54 -15.09 -49.23
C ALA A 212 10.69 -16.34 -49.55
N PRO A 213 9.55 -16.54 -48.87
CA PRO A 213 8.75 -17.75 -49.04
C PRO A 213 8.04 -17.81 -50.41
N ASP A 214 7.94 -16.66 -51.10
CA ASP A 214 7.45 -16.55 -52.48
C ASP A 214 8.52 -16.89 -53.54
N GLY A 215 9.77 -17.16 -53.12
CA GLY A 215 10.89 -17.48 -54.00
C GLY A 215 11.63 -16.27 -54.56
N SER A 216 11.34 -15.04 -54.11
CA SER A 216 12.01 -13.81 -54.57
C SER A 216 13.37 -13.52 -53.92
N GLY A 217 13.75 -14.27 -52.88
CA GLY A 217 14.99 -14.11 -52.13
C GLY A 217 16.11 -15.03 -52.59
N ASP A 218 17.31 -14.86 -52.02
CA ASP A 218 18.48 -15.73 -52.23
C ASP A 218 18.20 -17.19 -51.81
N PHE A 219 17.32 -17.36 -50.82
CA PHE A 219 16.81 -18.67 -50.41
C PHE A 219 15.29 -18.68 -50.39
N ARG A 220 14.71 -19.81 -50.81
CA ARG A 220 13.25 -20.04 -50.72
C ARG A 220 12.80 -20.43 -49.31
N THR A 221 13.65 -21.14 -48.56
CA THR A 221 13.30 -21.63 -47.22
C THR A 221 14.33 -21.23 -46.18
N LEU A 222 13.86 -20.92 -44.97
CA LEU A 222 14.73 -20.56 -43.86
C LEU A 222 15.66 -21.73 -43.46
N ALA A 223 15.14 -22.97 -43.47
CA ALA A 223 15.91 -24.15 -43.09
C ALA A 223 17.08 -24.43 -44.05
N GLU A 224 16.93 -24.12 -45.34
CA GLU A 224 18.02 -24.17 -46.32
C GLU A 224 19.05 -23.06 -46.10
N ALA A 225 18.58 -21.82 -45.87
CA ALA A 225 19.45 -20.68 -45.60
C ALA A 225 20.35 -20.94 -44.39
N VAL A 226 19.77 -21.34 -43.26
CA VAL A 226 20.52 -21.62 -42.01
C VAL A 226 21.60 -22.69 -42.19
N ARG A 227 21.32 -23.73 -42.98
CA ARG A 227 22.31 -24.79 -43.27
C ARG A 227 23.47 -24.27 -44.11
N SER A 228 23.18 -23.41 -45.09
CA SER A 228 24.13 -22.95 -46.10
C SER A 228 25.05 -21.82 -45.62
N VAL A 229 24.60 -20.99 -44.67
CA VAL A 229 25.37 -19.81 -44.25
C VAL A 229 26.43 -20.10 -43.17
N SER A 230 27.47 -19.26 -43.16
CA SER A 230 28.51 -19.26 -42.12
C SER A 230 28.02 -18.63 -40.82
N ALA A 231 28.68 -18.95 -39.71
CA ALA A 231 28.42 -18.32 -38.42
C ALA A 231 28.57 -16.79 -38.50
N GLY A 232 27.72 -16.07 -37.77
CA GLY A 232 27.66 -14.61 -37.72
C GLY A 232 26.89 -13.96 -38.88
N THR A 233 26.33 -14.74 -39.82
CA THR A 233 25.59 -14.21 -40.96
C THR A 233 24.26 -13.58 -40.54
N THR A 234 23.86 -12.52 -41.24
CA THR A 234 22.52 -11.92 -41.13
C THR A 234 21.62 -12.40 -42.27
N LEU A 235 20.46 -12.95 -41.92
CA LEU A 235 19.39 -13.33 -42.83
C LEU A 235 18.22 -12.36 -42.71
N TYR A 236 17.79 -11.79 -43.83
CA TYR A 236 16.62 -10.92 -43.92
C TYR A 236 15.41 -11.72 -44.39
N LEU A 237 14.37 -11.83 -43.56
CA LEU A 237 13.15 -12.56 -43.85
C LEU A 237 12.10 -11.61 -44.41
N LYS A 238 11.70 -11.83 -45.67
CA LYS A 238 10.57 -11.12 -46.27
C LYS A 238 9.27 -11.44 -45.54
N ALA A 239 8.33 -10.50 -45.54
CA ALA A 239 7.00 -10.69 -45.04
C ALA A 239 6.34 -11.94 -45.63
N GLY A 240 5.63 -12.68 -44.79
CA GLY A 240 5.01 -13.95 -45.14
C GLY A 240 5.23 -15.03 -44.07
N THR A 241 4.71 -16.21 -44.37
CA THR A 241 4.85 -17.39 -43.51
C THR A 241 6.01 -18.27 -44.00
N HIS A 242 7.10 -18.26 -43.23
CA HIS A 242 8.24 -19.14 -43.37
C HIS A 242 7.93 -20.46 -42.64
N ARG A 243 7.23 -21.37 -43.33
CA ARG A 243 6.83 -22.66 -42.76
C ARG A 243 8.01 -23.63 -42.73
N LEU A 244 8.24 -24.23 -41.58
CA LEU A 244 9.23 -25.26 -41.34
C LEU A 244 8.55 -26.63 -41.44
N GLU A 245 9.10 -27.52 -42.27
CA GLU A 245 8.63 -28.92 -42.35
C GLU A 245 9.00 -29.71 -41.09
N HIS A 246 10.13 -29.36 -40.47
CA HIS A 246 10.64 -29.94 -39.23
C HIS A 246 11.15 -28.83 -38.30
N PRO A 247 11.13 -29.05 -36.97
CA PRO A 247 11.79 -28.19 -35.99
C PRO A 247 13.20 -27.77 -36.43
N LEU A 248 13.50 -26.47 -36.36
CA LEU A 248 14.78 -25.93 -36.83
C LEU A 248 15.78 -25.81 -35.68
N THR A 249 16.94 -26.44 -35.80
CA THR A 249 18.06 -26.24 -34.87
C THR A 249 19.12 -25.34 -35.49
N ILE A 250 19.53 -24.31 -34.76
CA ILE A 250 20.60 -23.36 -35.09
C ILE A 250 21.77 -23.65 -34.15
N ASP A 251 22.90 -24.06 -34.71
CA ASP A 251 24.09 -24.52 -34.00
C ASP A 251 25.29 -23.56 -34.11
N LYS A 252 25.05 -22.36 -34.66
CA LYS A 252 26.07 -21.34 -34.93
C LYS A 252 25.48 -19.95 -34.72
N ALA A 253 26.32 -18.98 -34.37
CA ALA A 253 25.91 -17.57 -34.26
C ALA A 253 25.17 -17.12 -35.54
N LEU A 254 24.05 -16.42 -35.39
CA LEU A 254 23.17 -16.06 -36.50
C LEU A 254 22.30 -14.85 -36.14
N THR A 255 22.03 -13.98 -37.12
CA THR A 255 21.07 -12.88 -36.98
C THR A 255 19.91 -13.06 -37.95
N LEU A 256 18.66 -13.02 -37.45
CA LEU A 256 17.43 -13.06 -38.24
C LEU A 256 16.69 -11.72 -38.13
N ILE A 257 16.36 -11.09 -39.25
CA ILE A 257 15.65 -9.81 -39.26
C ILE A 257 14.41 -9.93 -40.15
N GLY A 258 13.22 -9.80 -39.58
CA GLY A 258 11.96 -9.76 -40.31
C GLY A 258 11.56 -8.36 -40.77
N GLU A 259 10.61 -8.28 -41.70
CA GLU A 259 10.00 -7.01 -42.15
C GLU A 259 8.91 -6.49 -41.19
N GLY A 260 8.66 -7.19 -40.08
CA GLY A 260 7.70 -6.80 -39.06
C GLY A 260 7.13 -7.99 -38.30
N MET A 261 6.99 -7.86 -36.97
CA MET A 261 6.48 -8.94 -36.10
C MET A 261 5.08 -9.44 -36.49
N GLU A 262 4.22 -8.57 -37.04
CA GLU A 262 2.87 -8.95 -37.49
C GLU A 262 2.85 -9.56 -38.91
N THR A 263 3.89 -9.33 -39.71
CA THR A 263 3.93 -9.70 -41.13
C THR A 263 4.89 -10.84 -41.41
N THR A 264 5.89 -11.07 -40.57
CA THR A 264 6.93 -12.10 -40.73
C THR A 264 6.74 -13.20 -39.69
N ARG A 265 6.37 -14.40 -40.14
CA ARG A 265 6.07 -15.53 -39.27
C ARG A 265 6.98 -16.72 -39.56
N ILE A 266 7.63 -17.28 -38.55
CA ILE A 266 8.28 -18.59 -38.60
C ILE A 266 7.35 -19.59 -37.92
N VAL A 267 6.93 -20.63 -38.66
CA VAL A 267 5.86 -21.51 -38.22
C VAL A 267 6.28 -22.97 -38.32
N CYS A 268 6.09 -23.74 -37.25
CA CYS A 268 6.26 -25.19 -37.23
C CYS A 268 5.04 -25.84 -36.54
N GLY A 269 4.71 -27.07 -36.91
CA GLY A 269 3.70 -27.88 -36.21
C GLY A 269 4.26 -29.19 -35.63
N GLY A 270 5.58 -29.39 -35.75
CA GLY A 270 6.27 -30.59 -35.29
C GLY A 270 6.45 -30.63 -33.77
N GLU A 271 6.72 -31.83 -33.27
CA GLU A 271 7.02 -32.08 -31.86
C GLU A 271 8.40 -31.51 -31.47
N GLY A 272 8.54 -30.97 -30.26
CA GLY A 272 9.82 -30.47 -29.73
C GLY A 272 9.90 -28.95 -29.66
N TRP A 273 10.22 -28.31 -30.78
CA TRP A 273 10.36 -26.85 -30.85
C TRP A 273 10.02 -26.26 -32.23
N VAL A 274 9.74 -24.96 -32.31
CA VAL A 274 9.79 -24.25 -33.61
C VAL A 274 11.24 -23.97 -33.99
N VAL A 275 11.98 -23.32 -33.08
CA VAL A 275 13.42 -23.05 -33.22
C VAL A 275 14.16 -23.40 -31.95
N LYS A 276 15.30 -24.08 -32.07
CA LYS A 276 16.24 -24.34 -30.98
C LYS A 276 17.60 -23.75 -31.30
N PHE A 277 18.15 -22.95 -30.39
CA PHE A 277 19.52 -22.49 -30.43
C PHE A 277 20.40 -23.35 -29.51
N ALA A 278 21.31 -24.10 -30.13
CA ALA A 278 22.28 -24.97 -29.47
C ALA A 278 23.74 -24.56 -29.75
N GLY A 279 23.94 -23.46 -30.49
CA GLY A 279 25.27 -22.97 -30.86
C GLY A 279 25.96 -22.16 -29.76
N GLU A 280 27.26 -21.93 -29.95
CA GLU A 280 28.00 -20.91 -29.21
C GLU A 280 27.88 -19.55 -29.92
N GLY A 281 28.01 -18.45 -29.17
CA GLY A 281 27.94 -17.08 -29.70
C GLY A 281 26.53 -16.47 -29.69
N LEU A 282 26.36 -15.40 -30.47
CA LEU A 282 25.14 -14.59 -30.49
C LEU A 282 24.08 -15.20 -31.41
N PHE A 283 22.88 -15.45 -30.87
CA PHE A 283 21.66 -15.61 -31.64
C PHE A 283 20.79 -14.35 -31.51
N SER A 284 20.65 -13.62 -32.61
CA SER A 284 19.85 -12.41 -32.67
C SER A 284 18.61 -12.64 -33.55
N ALA A 285 17.45 -12.20 -33.09
CA ALA A 285 16.26 -12.12 -33.92
C ALA A 285 15.46 -10.86 -33.64
N SER A 286 14.96 -10.22 -34.70
CA SER A 286 14.09 -9.06 -34.58
C SER A 286 12.95 -9.05 -35.57
N ASP A 287 11.81 -8.48 -35.16
CA ASP A 287 10.63 -8.27 -36.03
C ASP A 287 10.04 -9.55 -36.61
N ILE A 288 9.98 -10.61 -35.79
CA ILE A 288 9.54 -11.95 -36.21
C ILE A 288 8.57 -12.54 -35.19
N ALA A 289 7.49 -13.16 -35.67
CA ALA A 289 6.64 -14.03 -34.87
C ALA A 289 7.02 -15.51 -35.05
N PHE A 290 7.46 -16.16 -33.98
CA PHE A 290 7.61 -17.61 -33.88
C PHE A 290 6.28 -18.20 -33.40
N VAL A 291 5.75 -19.15 -34.16
CA VAL A 291 4.42 -19.74 -33.90
C VAL A 291 4.45 -21.26 -34.02
N HIS A 292 4.00 -21.94 -32.97
CA HIS A 292 3.63 -23.36 -33.07
C HIS A 292 2.15 -23.49 -33.42
N GLU A 293 1.83 -24.19 -34.51
CA GLU A 293 0.45 -24.42 -34.98
C GLU A 293 0.00 -25.89 -34.81
N GLY A 294 0.84 -26.73 -34.20
CA GLY A 294 0.59 -28.17 -34.03
C GLY A 294 -0.18 -28.52 -32.75
N SER A 295 -0.61 -29.77 -32.64
CA SER A 295 -1.16 -30.36 -31.41
C SER A 295 -0.15 -31.18 -30.61
N HIS A 296 1.02 -31.46 -31.19
CA HIS A 296 2.14 -32.08 -30.49
C HIS A 296 2.76 -31.12 -29.49
N TRP A 297 3.36 -31.65 -28.43
CA TRP A 297 4.05 -30.81 -27.46
C TRP A 297 5.23 -30.08 -28.11
N ALA A 298 5.40 -28.83 -27.73
CA ALA A 298 6.52 -28.02 -28.19
C ALA A 298 6.71 -26.81 -27.28
N ASP A 299 7.97 -26.42 -27.12
CA ASP A 299 8.33 -25.05 -26.75
C ASP A 299 8.47 -24.22 -28.04
N VAL A 300 8.08 -22.94 -28.06
CA VAL A 300 8.15 -22.18 -29.31
C VAL A 300 9.60 -21.91 -29.68
N VAL A 301 10.39 -21.33 -28.78
CA VAL A 301 11.83 -21.14 -28.94
C VAL A 301 12.59 -21.68 -27.73
N GLU A 302 13.57 -22.54 -27.98
CA GLU A 302 14.46 -23.11 -26.95
C GLU A 302 15.90 -22.58 -27.12
N VAL A 303 16.51 -22.09 -26.05
CA VAL A 303 17.92 -21.62 -26.04
C VAL A 303 18.63 -22.25 -24.83
N ASN A 304 19.66 -23.05 -25.09
CA ASN A 304 20.35 -23.79 -24.01
C ASN A 304 21.67 -23.16 -23.56
N ARG A 305 22.28 -22.31 -24.39
CA ARG A 305 23.57 -21.66 -24.12
C ARG A 305 23.79 -20.48 -25.08
N GLY A 306 24.88 -19.74 -24.86
CA GLY A 306 25.27 -18.60 -25.68
C GLY A 306 24.60 -17.29 -25.28
N GLU A 307 24.79 -16.28 -26.12
CA GLU A 307 24.23 -14.94 -25.94
C GLU A 307 23.01 -14.76 -26.86
N ILE A 308 21.97 -14.10 -26.36
CA ILE A 308 20.75 -13.83 -27.14
C ILE A 308 20.46 -12.34 -27.29
N SER A 309 19.83 -11.98 -28.41
CA SER A 309 19.25 -10.66 -28.63
C SER A 309 17.92 -10.80 -29.37
N PHE A 310 16.82 -10.91 -28.62
CA PHE A 310 15.47 -10.91 -29.16
C PHE A 310 14.85 -9.53 -28.99
N VAL A 311 14.48 -8.88 -30.10
CA VAL A 311 13.88 -7.54 -30.07
C VAL A 311 12.63 -7.50 -30.92
N HIS A 312 11.49 -7.15 -30.31
CA HIS A 312 10.22 -7.06 -31.04
C HIS A 312 9.85 -8.38 -31.74
N CYS A 313 9.92 -9.47 -30.98
CA CYS A 313 9.52 -10.81 -31.42
C CYS A 313 8.24 -11.28 -30.71
N ARG A 314 7.50 -12.18 -31.34
CA ARG A 314 6.36 -12.90 -30.71
C ARG A 314 6.68 -14.38 -30.57
N PHE A 315 6.36 -14.97 -29.42
CA PHE A 315 6.46 -16.40 -29.13
C PHE A 315 5.08 -16.91 -28.70
N SER A 316 4.46 -17.76 -29.52
CA SER A 316 3.07 -18.19 -29.30
C SER A 316 2.78 -19.61 -29.74
N GLY A 317 1.82 -20.24 -29.07
CA GLY A 317 1.29 -21.55 -29.42
C GLY A 317 2.01 -22.74 -28.77
N GLY A 318 2.90 -22.52 -27.79
CA GLY A 318 3.56 -23.63 -27.07
C GLY A 318 2.53 -24.61 -26.48
N VAL A 319 2.74 -25.91 -26.69
CA VAL A 319 1.82 -26.99 -26.27
C VAL A 319 2.48 -27.86 -25.20
N ARG A 320 1.77 -28.09 -24.09
CA ARG A 320 2.27 -28.81 -22.92
C ARG A 320 1.94 -30.30 -23.00
N ASP A 321 2.96 -31.15 -22.86
CA ASP A 321 2.79 -32.56 -22.49
C ASP A 321 2.76 -32.66 -20.97
N LYS A 322 1.56 -32.87 -20.41
CA LYS A 322 1.37 -32.92 -18.95
C LYS A 322 1.91 -34.22 -18.35
N ASP A 323 1.84 -35.33 -19.08
CA ASP A 323 2.20 -36.65 -18.56
C ASP A 323 3.73 -36.79 -18.40
N ASN A 324 4.50 -36.12 -19.28
CA ASN A 324 5.96 -36.15 -19.26
C ASN A 324 6.61 -34.82 -18.80
N GLU A 325 5.80 -33.88 -18.30
CA GLU A 325 6.24 -32.57 -17.76
C GLU A 325 7.12 -31.72 -18.69
N ARG A 326 6.87 -31.74 -20.00
CA ARG A 326 7.69 -31.06 -21.03
C ARG A 326 6.88 -30.21 -22.01
N GLY A 327 7.54 -29.26 -22.65
CA GLY A 327 6.91 -28.35 -23.61
C GLY A 327 6.02 -27.28 -22.96
N GLY A 328 5.39 -26.48 -23.82
CA GLY A 328 4.38 -25.50 -23.46
C GLY A 328 4.91 -24.09 -23.23
N ASP A 329 6.22 -23.88 -23.29
CA ASP A 329 6.85 -22.57 -23.09
C ASP A 329 6.85 -21.75 -24.39
N GLY A 330 6.66 -20.43 -24.29
CA GLY A 330 6.86 -19.51 -25.41
C GLY A 330 8.35 -19.35 -25.71
N LEU A 331 9.11 -18.86 -24.75
CA LEU A 331 10.57 -18.76 -24.83
C LEU A 331 11.19 -19.47 -23.64
N TRP A 332 11.95 -20.53 -23.91
CA TRP A 332 12.71 -21.27 -22.91
C TRP A 332 14.19 -20.90 -22.97
N LEU A 333 14.72 -20.38 -21.86
CA LEU A 333 16.11 -19.96 -21.67
C LEU A 333 16.74 -20.79 -20.54
N GLY A 334 17.54 -21.79 -20.90
CA GLY A 334 18.22 -22.69 -19.97
C GLY A 334 19.73 -22.56 -19.96
N GLY A 335 20.41 -23.51 -19.32
CA GLY A 335 21.87 -23.58 -19.22
C GLY A 335 22.48 -22.30 -18.65
N THR A 336 23.37 -21.69 -19.42
CA THR A 336 24.14 -20.48 -19.04
C THR A 336 23.80 -19.29 -19.92
N VAL A 337 22.58 -19.25 -20.48
CA VAL A 337 22.17 -18.19 -21.42
C VAL A 337 22.25 -16.81 -20.76
N THR A 338 22.80 -15.85 -21.50
CA THR A 338 22.82 -14.41 -21.18
C THR A 338 22.30 -13.61 -22.37
N GLY A 339 22.06 -12.31 -22.19
CA GLY A 339 21.66 -11.42 -23.27
C GLY A 339 20.32 -10.71 -23.03
N LEU A 340 19.70 -10.22 -24.10
CA LEU A 340 18.54 -9.32 -24.05
C LEU A 340 17.31 -9.95 -24.72
N VAL A 341 16.17 -9.87 -24.03
CA VAL A 341 14.83 -10.04 -24.60
C VAL A 341 14.08 -8.74 -24.36
N SER A 342 13.83 -7.98 -25.43
CA SER A 342 13.25 -6.64 -25.32
C SER A 342 12.04 -6.43 -26.21
N ASN A 343 11.00 -5.81 -25.67
CA ASN A 343 9.77 -5.45 -26.39
C ASN A 343 9.12 -6.65 -27.12
N CYS A 344 9.29 -7.86 -26.59
CA CYS A 344 8.75 -9.08 -27.14
C CYS A 344 7.38 -9.42 -26.54
N GLN A 345 6.63 -10.30 -27.21
CA GLN A 345 5.35 -10.80 -26.78
C GLN A 345 5.42 -12.32 -26.57
N ALA A 346 5.02 -12.81 -25.39
CA ALA A 346 4.87 -14.24 -25.14
C ALA A 346 3.41 -14.54 -24.76
N THR A 347 2.64 -15.05 -25.73
CA THR A 347 1.18 -15.08 -25.63
C THR A 347 0.58 -16.44 -25.97
N GLY A 348 -0.46 -16.82 -25.22
CA GLY A 348 -1.28 -18.00 -25.52
C GLY A 348 -0.52 -19.33 -25.41
N ASN A 349 0.48 -19.43 -24.54
CA ASN A 349 1.26 -20.66 -24.35
C ASN A 349 0.65 -21.52 -23.22
N GLN A 350 0.70 -22.84 -23.39
CA GLN A 350 0.09 -23.79 -22.45
C GLN A 350 0.89 -24.01 -21.15
N TRP A 351 2.03 -23.34 -20.98
CA TRP A 351 2.82 -23.31 -19.75
C TRP A 351 3.27 -21.88 -19.42
N VAL A 352 4.54 -21.50 -19.64
CA VAL A 352 5.08 -20.17 -19.32
C VAL A 352 5.25 -19.34 -20.59
N GLY A 353 5.03 -18.02 -20.51
CA GLY A 353 5.40 -17.11 -21.59
C GLY A 353 6.91 -17.10 -21.84
N ILE A 354 7.69 -16.65 -20.85
CA ILE A 354 9.17 -16.70 -20.87
C ILE A 354 9.68 -17.44 -19.63
N ARG A 355 10.36 -18.57 -19.84
CA ARG A 355 10.95 -19.38 -18.78
C ARG A 355 12.46 -19.23 -18.77
N VAL A 356 13.01 -18.90 -17.61
CA VAL A 356 14.44 -18.84 -17.32
C VAL A 356 14.77 -19.92 -16.29
N CYS A 357 15.70 -20.80 -16.59
CA CYS A 357 16.04 -21.90 -15.68
C CYS A 357 17.53 -22.18 -15.61
N GLU A 358 17.91 -23.12 -14.74
CA GLU A 358 19.28 -23.56 -14.53
C GLU A 358 20.20 -22.43 -14.05
N GLN A 359 21.17 -21.97 -14.84
CA GLN A 359 22.12 -20.91 -14.49
C GLN A 359 21.96 -19.67 -15.39
N ALA A 360 20.86 -19.58 -16.15
CA ALA A 360 20.64 -18.49 -17.09
C ALA A 360 20.48 -17.14 -16.36
N GLN A 361 21.02 -16.08 -16.96
CA GLN A 361 21.05 -14.71 -16.40
C GLN A 361 20.69 -13.65 -17.49
N PRO A 362 19.52 -13.74 -18.15
CA PRO A 362 19.13 -12.77 -19.19
C PRO A 362 18.60 -11.46 -18.59
N THR A 363 18.55 -10.42 -19.43
CA THR A 363 17.76 -9.20 -19.21
C THR A 363 16.46 -9.29 -20.01
N LEU A 364 15.32 -9.25 -19.31
CA LEU A 364 13.98 -9.19 -19.88
C LEU A 364 13.43 -7.77 -19.69
N GLU A 365 13.25 -7.01 -20.77
CA GLU A 365 12.88 -5.60 -20.71
C GLU A 365 11.68 -5.24 -21.59
N GLY A 366 10.64 -4.65 -21.00
CA GLY A 366 9.50 -4.14 -21.79
C GLY A 366 8.67 -5.23 -22.47
N ASN A 367 8.76 -6.49 -22.03
CA ASN A 367 8.05 -7.60 -22.66
C ASN A 367 6.60 -7.69 -22.18
N THR A 368 5.72 -8.23 -23.03
CA THR A 368 4.32 -8.48 -22.73
C THR A 368 4.04 -9.98 -22.69
N CYS A 369 3.67 -10.52 -21.54
CA CYS A 369 3.36 -11.93 -21.34
C CYS A 369 1.90 -12.12 -20.91
N GLN A 370 1.06 -12.66 -21.80
CA GLN A 370 -0.40 -12.67 -21.63
C GLN A 370 -1.07 -13.99 -22.02
N GLY A 371 -2.13 -14.35 -21.28
CA GLY A 371 -2.93 -15.52 -21.62
C GLY A 371 -2.16 -16.83 -21.58
N ASN A 372 -1.10 -16.91 -20.76
CA ASN A 372 -0.35 -18.15 -20.56
C ASN A 372 -0.98 -18.96 -19.41
N ASN A 373 -0.92 -20.28 -19.53
CA ASN A 373 -1.67 -21.18 -18.65
C ASN A 373 -1.06 -21.36 -17.24
N LEU A 374 0.26 -21.16 -17.09
CA LEU A 374 0.91 -21.10 -15.77
C LEU A 374 1.20 -19.66 -15.40
N CYS A 375 2.16 -19.03 -16.07
CA CYS A 375 2.54 -17.66 -15.75
C CYS A 375 3.17 -16.93 -16.93
N GLY A 376 3.28 -15.60 -16.80
CA GLY A 376 3.92 -14.76 -17.81
C GLY A 376 5.42 -15.02 -17.89
N ILE A 377 6.13 -14.83 -16.78
CA ILE A 377 7.58 -15.06 -16.68
C ILE A 377 7.85 -16.04 -15.52
N ALA A 378 8.78 -16.98 -15.69
CA ALA A 378 9.20 -17.88 -14.62
C ALA A 378 10.72 -17.98 -14.49
N TYR A 379 11.21 -18.03 -13.25
CA TYR A 379 12.60 -18.32 -12.90
C TYR A 379 12.67 -19.61 -12.06
N PHE A 380 13.51 -20.57 -12.46
CA PHE A 380 13.72 -21.86 -11.77
C PHE A 380 15.21 -22.21 -11.65
N GLY A 381 15.57 -23.22 -10.87
CA GLY A 381 16.95 -23.60 -10.62
C GLY A 381 17.71 -22.53 -9.84
N ASN A 382 18.87 -22.14 -10.36
CA ASN A 382 19.70 -21.03 -9.87
C ASN A 382 19.63 -19.82 -10.83
N ALA A 383 18.56 -19.73 -11.63
CA ALA A 383 18.39 -18.65 -12.58
C ALA A 383 18.39 -17.28 -11.88
N GLY A 384 18.91 -16.29 -12.57
CA GLY A 384 18.90 -14.90 -12.13
C GLY A 384 18.76 -13.96 -13.32
N GLY A 385 19.43 -12.81 -13.26
CA GLY A 385 19.28 -11.75 -14.25
C GLY A 385 18.24 -10.72 -13.83
N ILE A 386 17.76 -9.94 -14.79
CA ILE A 386 16.90 -8.78 -14.55
C ILE A 386 15.63 -8.92 -15.38
N ALA A 387 14.47 -8.86 -14.74
CA ALA A 387 13.21 -8.58 -15.42
C ALA A 387 12.77 -7.18 -15.05
N ARG A 388 12.74 -6.25 -16.01
CA ARG A 388 12.31 -4.87 -15.80
C ARG A 388 11.25 -4.39 -16.77
N GLN A 389 10.30 -3.60 -16.27
CA GLN A 389 9.27 -2.95 -17.08
C GLN A 389 8.44 -3.92 -17.94
N ASN A 390 8.35 -5.20 -17.54
CA ASN A 390 7.53 -6.18 -18.25
C ASN A 390 6.08 -6.10 -17.77
N THR A 391 5.14 -6.44 -18.66
CA THR A 391 3.72 -6.57 -18.35
C THR A 391 3.31 -8.03 -18.38
N CYS A 392 2.90 -8.58 -17.24
CA CYS A 392 2.36 -9.93 -17.12
C CYS A 392 0.88 -9.87 -16.73
N SER A 393 -0.03 -10.17 -17.67
CA SER A 393 -1.46 -9.97 -17.42
C SER A 393 -2.37 -11.05 -17.99
N GLY A 394 -3.47 -11.33 -17.31
CA GLY A 394 -4.47 -12.29 -17.78
C GLY A 394 -3.92 -13.71 -17.90
N ASN A 395 -2.91 -14.08 -17.10
CA ASN A 395 -2.43 -15.45 -17.04
C ASN A 395 -3.29 -16.28 -16.08
N GLU A 396 -3.40 -17.57 -16.34
CA GLU A 396 -4.30 -18.49 -15.62
C GLU A 396 -3.80 -18.83 -14.20
N GLN A 397 -2.55 -18.50 -13.85
CA GLN A 397 -2.10 -18.46 -12.46
C GLN A 397 -1.32 -17.18 -12.14
N ARG A 398 0.02 -17.16 -12.29
CA ARG A 398 0.85 -16.08 -11.76
C ARG A 398 1.26 -15.09 -12.85
N GLY A 399 1.56 -13.84 -12.49
CA GLY A 399 2.24 -12.92 -13.41
C GLY A 399 3.70 -13.33 -13.59
N ILE A 400 4.46 -13.28 -12.51
CA ILE A 400 5.87 -13.72 -12.42
C ILE A 400 6.00 -14.78 -11.33
N LEU A 401 6.68 -15.89 -11.62
CA LEU A 401 6.98 -16.97 -10.67
C LEU A 401 8.50 -17.08 -10.47
N VAL A 402 8.95 -17.11 -9.22
CA VAL A 402 10.34 -17.38 -8.84
C VAL A 402 10.33 -18.61 -7.92
N GLY A 403 10.87 -19.71 -8.41
CA GLY A 403 10.88 -21.00 -7.73
C GLY A 403 12.28 -21.49 -7.37
N GLU A 404 12.33 -22.61 -6.64
CA GLU A 404 13.55 -23.33 -6.31
C GLU A 404 14.59 -22.46 -5.59
N GLN A 405 15.75 -22.19 -6.17
CA GLN A 405 16.80 -21.33 -5.58
C GLN A 405 17.07 -20.08 -6.43
N ALA A 406 16.15 -19.73 -7.33
CA ALA A 406 16.33 -18.61 -8.24
C ALA A 406 16.37 -17.27 -7.48
N GLN A 407 17.19 -16.33 -7.97
CA GLN A 407 17.42 -15.03 -7.35
C GLN A 407 17.48 -13.88 -8.38
N PRO A 408 16.39 -13.62 -9.14
CA PRO A 408 16.35 -12.53 -10.11
C PRO A 408 16.16 -11.15 -9.44
N THR A 409 16.44 -10.10 -10.20
CA THR A 409 15.97 -8.74 -9.91
C THR A 409 14.71 -8.44 -10.72
N LEU A 410 13.59 -8.17 -10.06
CA LEU A 410 12.33 -7.78 -10.66
C LEU A 410 12.10 -6.28 -10.40
N GLU A 411 12.16 -5.44 -11.45
CA GLU A 411 12.14 -3.98 -11.31
C GLU A 411 11.06 -3.31 -12.18
N GLY A 412 10.11 -2.61 -11.57
CA GLY A 412 9.15 -1.81 -12.35
C GLY A 412 8.20 -2.64 -13.23
N ASN A 413 8.00 -3.92 -12.94
CA ASN A 413 7.08 -4.77 -13.71
C ASN A 413 5.62 -4.52 -13.30
N THR A 414 4.70 -4.74 -14.24
CA THR A 414 3.25 -4.67 -14.01
C THR A 414 2.65 -6.07 -14.09
N CYS A 415 2.11 -6.57 -12.99
CA CYS A 415 1.45 -7.88 -12.90
C CYS A 415 -0.04 -7.69 -12.55
N GLN A 416 -0.92 -7.81 -13.55
CA GLN A 416 -2.33 -7.41 -13.38
C GLN A 416 -3.34 -8.43 -13.90
N GLY A 417 -4.48 -8.57 -13.22
CA GLY A 417 -5.59 -9.38 -13.70
C GLY A 417 -5.24 -10.86 -13.92
N ASN A 418 -4.26 -11.41 -13.19
CA ASN A 418 -3.94 -12.82 -13.24
C ASN A 418 -4.88 -13.59 -12.29
N LYS A 419 -5.23 -14.84 -12.64
CA LYS A 419 -6.14 -15.69 -11.82
C LYS A 419 -5.53 -16.22 -10.53
N GLY A 420 -4.22 -16.05 -10.35
CA GLY A 420 -3.48 -16.27 -9.11
C GLY A 420 -2.88 -14.95 -8.60
N SER A 421 -1.59 -14.96 -8.25
CA SER A 421 -0.89 -13.78 -7.71
C SER A 421 -0.12 -13.03 -8.78
N GLY A 422 0.10 -11.73 -8.56
CA GLY A 422 0.97 -10.93 -9.43
C GLY A 422 2.39 -11.48 -9.49
N ILE A 423 3.07 -11.54 -8.35
CA ILE A 423 4.41 -12.14 -8.21
C ILE A 423 4.35 -13.26 -7.16
N ALA A 424 5.00 -14.39 -7.41
CA ALA A 424 5.07 -15.51 -6.46
C ALA A 424 6.51 -15.99 -6.26
N TYR A 425 6.92 -16.14 -5.01
CA TYR A 425 8.18 -16.73 -4.58
C TYR A 425 7.92 -18.05 -3.86
N GLY A 426 8.58 -19.13 -4.27
CA GLY A 426 8.45 -20.45 -3.64
C GLY A 426 9.78 -21.20 -3.50
N GLY A 427 9.77 -22.28 -2.73
CA GLY A 427 10.98 -23.06 -2.47
C GLY A 427 11.92 -22.30 -1.54
N ARG A 428 13.15 -22.06 -1.98
CA ARG A 428 14.18 -21.21 -1.34
C ARG A 428 14.49 -19.97 -2.18
N ALA A 429 13.55 -19.55 -3.04
CA ALA A 429 13.72 -18.42 -3.91
C ALA A 429 14.04 -17.14 -3.13
N GLY A 430 14.84 -16.28 -3.75
CA GLY A 430 15.26 -14.99 -3.19
C GLY A 430 15.36 -13.93 -4.27
N GLY A 431 16.29 -13.00 -4.11
CA GLY A 431 16.44 -11.86 -5.01
C GLY A 431 15.63 -10.64 -4.57
N VAL A 432 15.47 -9.69 -5.48
CA VAL A 432 14.88 -8.38 -5.18
C VAL A 432 13.68 -8.14 -6.09
N ALA A 433 12.52 -7.83 -5.52
CA ALA A 433 11.41 -7.22 -6.24
C ALA A 433 11.27 -5.77 -5.79
N ARG A 434 11.51 -4.81 -6.69
CA ARG A 434 11.35 -3.40 -6.39
C ARG A 434 10.51 -2.63 -7.40
N GLN A 435 9.71 -1.69 -6.89
CA GLN A 435 8.88 -0.79 -7.68
C GLN A 435 7.91 -1.50 -8.65
N ASN A 436 7.54 -2.76 -8.37
CA ASN A 436 6.58 -3.48 -9.19
C ASN A 436 5.15 -3.10 -8.79
N THR A 437 4.24 -3.15 -9.76
CA THR A 437 2.81 -2.95 -9.55
C THR A 437 2.08 -4.28 -9.71
N CYS A 438 1.43 -4.76 -8.64
CA CYS A 438 0.62 -5.97 -8.63
C CYS A 438 -0.85 -5.61 -8.32
N SER A 439 -1.72 -5.67 -9.33
CA SER A 439 -3.08 -5.12 -9.20
C SER A 439 -4.19 -5.98 -9.78
N GLY A 440 -5.34 -6.05 -9.10
CA GLY A 440 -6.52 -6.72 -9.63
C GLY A 440 -6.33 -8.22 -9.86
N ASN A 441 -5.39 -8.86 -9.16
CA ASN A 441 -5.18 -10.31 -9.25
C ASN A 441 -6.20 -11.05 -8.38
N GLU A 442 -6.56 -12.28 -8.77
CA GLU A 442 -7.60 -13.05 -8.07
C GLU A 442 -7.12 -13.69 -6.76
N ASP A 443 -5.80 -13.77 -6.52
CA ASP A 443 -5.24 -14.08 -5.21
C ASP A 443 -4.57 -12.84 -4.58
N HIS A 444 -3.24 -12.84 -4.52
CA HIS A 444 -2.44 -11.84 -3.82
C HIS A 444 -1.71 -10.92 -4.81
N GLY A 445 -1.28 -9.74 -4.36
CA GLY A 445 -0.31 -8.94 -5.12
C GLY A 445 1.02 -9.68 -5.22
N ILE A 446 1.66 -9.94 -4.08
CA ILE A 446 2.89 -10.72 -3.96
C ILE A 446 2.67 -11.87 -2.96
N TYR A 447 3.05 -13.08 -3.35
CA TYR A 447 2.96 -14.30 -2.54
C TYR A 447 4.36 -14.86 -2.26
N VAL A 448 4.67 -15.16 -1.00
CA VAL A 448 5.97 -15.71 -0.57
C VAL A 448 5.70 -16.94 0.29
N ASP A 449 6.23 -18.09 -0.12
CA ASP A 449 5.88 -19.38 0.48
C ASP A 449 7.11 -20.26 0.75
N LYS A 450 6.91 -21.32 1.54
CA LYS A 450 7.90 -22.33 1.94
C LYS A 450 9.07 -21.71 2.70
N GLN A 451 10.26 -21.65 2.11
CA GLN A 451 11.48 -21.13 2.72
C GLN A 451 12.01 -19.92 1.93
N ALA A 452 11.19 -19.28 1.10
CA ALA A 452 11.61 -18.14 0.30
C ALA A 452 11.93 -16.92 1.18
N GLN A 453 12.94 -16.15 0.76
CA GLN A 453 13.49 -15.00 1.51
C GLN A 453 13.78 -13.80 0.58
N PRO A 454 12.79 -13.26 -0.15
CA PRO A 454 13.02 -12.12 -1.06
C PRO A 454 13.15 -10.79 -0.32
N THR A 455 13.76 -9.81 -0.99
CA THR A 455 13.64 -8.39 -0.62
C THR A 455 12.57 -7.72 -1.48
N LEU A 456 11.49 -7.26 -0.86
CA LEU A 456 10.38 -6.55 -1.49
C LEU A 456 10.46 -5.06 -1.13
N GLU A 457 10.78 -4.20 -2.09
CA GLU A 457 11.03 -2.77 -1.86
C GLU A 457 10.17 -1.85 -2.73
N GLY A 458 9.37 -0.97 -2.13
CA GLY A 458 8.67 0.06 -2.91
C GLY A 458 7.62 -0.48 -3.89
N ASN A 459 7.13 -1.71 -3.71
CA ASN A 459 6.11 -2.29 -4.59
C ASN A 459 4.72 -1.77 -4.24
N THR A 460 3.85 -1.69 -5.24
CA THR A 460 2.43 -1.32 -5.08
C THR A 460 1.55 -2.54 -5.30
N CYS A 461 0.82 -2.97 -4.27
CA CYS A 461 -0.11 -4.09 -4.31
C CYS A 461 -1.54 -3.62 -4.04
N GLN A 462 -2.35 -3.50 -5.11
CA GLN A 462 -3.65 -2.81 -5.02
C GLN A 462 -4.82 -3.61 -5.58
N GLY A 463 -5.97 -3.55 -4.90
CA GLY A 463 -7.23 -4.11 -5.42
C GLY A 463 -7.18 -5.61 -5.73
N ASN A 464 -6.33 -6.39 -5.03
CA ASN A 464 -6.29 -7.84 -5.20
C ASN A 464 -7.41 -8.48 -4.36
N LYS A 465 -7.96 -9.61 -4.83
CA LYS A 465 -9.11 -10.28 -4.18
C LYS A 465 -8.76 -10.93 -2.83
N LEU A 466 -7.47 -11.13 -2.53
CA LEU A 466 -7.00 -11.54 -1.21
C LEU A 466 -6.13 -10.43 -0.59
N ASN A 467 -4.82 -10.64 -0.52
CA ASN A 467 -3.89 -9.79 0.22
C ASN A 467 -3.00 -8.97 -0.70
N GLY A 468 -2.49 -7.83 -0.23
CA GLY A 468 -1.43 -7.12 -0.93
C GLY A 468 -0.15 -7.96 -1.01
N ILE A 469 0.44 -8.28 0.14
CA ILE A 469 1.59 -9.18 0.27
C ILE A 469 1.23 -10.30 1.25
N ALA A 470 1.57 -11.55 0.94
CA ALA A 470 1.30 -12.68 1.82
C ALA A 470 2.50 -13.60 2.01
N TYR A 471 2.82 -13.93 3.26
CA TYR A 471 3.86 -14.86 3.68
C TYR A 471 3.24 -16.12 4.31
N PHE A 472 3.69 -17.30 3.86
CA PHE A 472 3.26 -18.61 4.33
C PHE A 472 4.44 -19.56 4.57
N GLY A 473 4.20 -20.73 5.16
CA GLY A 473 5.25 -21.69 5.50
C GLY A 473 6.21 -21.12 6.54
N SER A 474 7.51 -21.23 6.25
CA SER A 474 8.62 -20.62 6.98
C SER A 474 9.24 -19.47 6.18
N ALA A 475 8.44 -18.80 5.35
CA ALA A 475 8.92 -17.69 4.54
C ALA A 475 9.40 -16.52 5.41
N GLY A 476 10.33 -15.75 4.87
CA GLY A 476 10.86 -14.56 5.52
C GLY A 476 11.36 -13.54 4.50
N GLY A 477 12.44 -12.85 4.84
CA GLY A 477 13.00 -11.77 4.04
C GLY A 477 12.52 -10.40 4.54
N ILE A 478 12.62 -9.40 3.67
CA ILE A 478 12.36 -8.01 4.04
C ILE A 478 11.30 -7.45 3.09
N ALA A 479 10.21 -6.92 3.64
CA ALA A 479 9.30 -6.06 2.92
C ALA A 479 9.44 -4.63 3.47
N ARG A 480 9.95 -3.71 2.65
CA ARG A 480 10.09 -2.31 3.03
C ARG A 480 9.50 -1.33 2.05
N GLN A 481 8.90 -0.27 2.59
CA GLN A 481 8.35 0.85 1.80
C GLN A 481 7.31 0.43 0.74
N ASN A 482 6.65 -0.71 0.91
CA ASN A 482 5.60 -1.16 0.00
C ASN A 482 4.27 -0.50 0.33
N THR A 483 3.44 -0.29 -0.69
CA THR A 483 2.08 0.23 -0.55
C THR A 483 1.09 -0.89 -0.85
N CYS A 484 0.28 -1.27 0.15
CA CYS A 484 -0.77 -2.27 0.01
C CYS A 484 -2.14 -1.63 0.25
N SER A 485 -2.96 -1.48 -0.80
CA SER A 485 -4.19 -0.69 -0.71
C SER A 485 -5.40 -1.30 -1.39
N GLY A 486 -6.58 -1.10 -0.79
CA GLY A 486 -7.85 -1.54 -1.37
C GLY A 486 -7.96 -3.05 -1.63
N ASN A 487 -7.17 -3.87 -0.96
CA ASN A 487 -7.27 -5.33 -1.09
C ASN A 487 -8.46 -5.86 -0.28
N GLU A 488 -9.10 -6.94 -0.74
CA GLU A 488 -10.32 -7.46 -0.12
C GLU A 488 -10.09 -8.17 1.22
N TYR A 489 -8.84 -8.50 1.57
CA TYR A 489 -8.46 -9.04 2.88
C TYR A 489 -7.47 -8.11 3.58
N TYR A 490 -6.20 -8.49 3.63
CA TYR A 490 -5.17 -7.79 4.39
C TYR A 490 -4.25 -6.99 3.47
N GLY A 491 -3.68 -5.89 3.98
CA GLY A 491 -2.56 -5.24 3.30
C GLY A 491 -1.37 -6.19 3.23
N ILE A 492 -0.89 -6.64 4.39
CA ILE A 492 0.15 -7.67 4.52
C ILE A 492 -0.33 -8.78 5.45
N TYR A 493 -0.23 -10.03 5.00
CA TYR A 493 -0.55 -11.23 5.78
C TYR A 493 0.72 -12.04 6.07
N VAL A 494 0.90 -12.44 7.33
CA VAL A 494 1.97 -13.33 7.80
C VAL A 494 1.34 -14.50 8.54
N GLY A 495 1.36 -15.68 7.92
CA GLY A 495 0.72 -16.88 8.45
C GLY A 495 1.71 -17.98 8.83
N GLU A 496 1.17 -19.03 9.44
CA GLU A 496 1.88 -20.28 9.75
C GLU A 496 3.13 -20.06 10.62
N GLN A 497 4.34 -20.29 10.10
CA GLN A 497 5.61 -20.13 10.80
C GLN A 497 6.47 -19.02 10.16
N ALA A 498 5.86 -18.15 9.35
CA ALA A 498 6.59 -17.12 8.62
C ALA A 498 7.13 -16.04 9.58
N GLN A 499 8.31 -15.51 9.24
CA GLN A 499 9.05 -14.55 10.07
C GLN A 499 9.73 -13.42 9.25
N PRO A 500 8.97 -12.61 8.49
CA PRO A 500 9.54 -11.50 7.74
C PRO A 500 9.87 -10.28 8.61
N THR A 501 10.69 -9.38 8.07
CA THR A 501 10.83 -8.00 8.56
C THR A 501 9.99 -7.07 7.69
N LEU A 502 8.98 -6.42 8.27
CA LEU A 502 8.11 -5.44 7.64
C LEU A 502 8.50 -4.03 8.11
N GLU A 503 9.08 -3.21 7.23
CA GLU A 503 9.62 -1.89 7.58
C GLU A 503 9.03 -0.75 6.73
N GLY A 504 8.41 0.24 7.35
CA GLY A 504 8.00 1.45 6.63
C GLY A 504 6.94 1.23 5.54
N ASN A 505 6.17 0.14 5.60
CA ASN A 505 5.12 -0.14 4.63
C ASN A 505 3.86 0.68 4.93
N THR A 506 3.09 1.00 3.89
CA THR A 506 1.79 1.69 4.00
C THR A 506 0.67 0.71 3.63
N CYS A 507 -0.21 0.41 4.57
CA CYS A 507 -1.38 -0.44 4.37
C CYS A 507 -2.66 0.39 4.53
N GLN A 508 -3.36 0.69 3.44
CA GLN A 508 -4.48 1.63 3.45
C GLN A 508 -5.76 1.09 2.81
N GLY A 509 -6.90 1.26 3.48
CA GLY A 509 -8.20 0.98 2.87
C GLY A 509 -8.42 -0.49 2.52
N ASN A 510 -7.68 -1.41 3.16
CA ASN A 510 -7.90 -2.85 3.01
C ASN A 510 -9.13 -3.24 3.82
N LYS A 511 -9.94 -4.17 3.28
CA LYS A 511 -11.27 -4.46 3.84
C LYS A 511 -11.20 -5.10 5.24
N LEU A 512 -10.18 -5.92 5.52
CA LEU A 512 -9.93 -6.49 6.85
C LEU A 512 -8.88 -5.68 7.59
N CYS A 513 -7.62 -6.11 7.69
CA CYS A 513 -6.61 -5.40 8.48
C CYS A 513 -5.48 -4.85 7.60
N GLY A 514 -4.77 -3.84 8.10
CA GLY A 514 -3.53 -3.38 7.47
C GLY A 514 -2.48 -4.49 7.45
N ILE A 515 -2.10 -4.99 8.63
CA ILE A 515 -1.16 -6.11 8.80
C ILE A 515 -1.79 -7.20 9.68
N ALA A 516 -1.60 -8.48 9.33
CA ALA A 516 -2.06 -9.62 10.12
C ALA A 516 -0.94 -10.63 10.39
N TYR A 517 -0.78 -11.05 11.64
CA TYR A 517 0.05 -12.18 12.07
C TYR A 517 -0.87 -13.29 12.62
N VAL A 518 -0.80 -14.50 12.05
CA VAL A 518 -1.70 -15.63 12.39
C VAL A 518 -0.89 -16.94 12.42
N GLY A 519 -1.34 -17.97 13.14
CA GLY A 519 -0.59 -19.21 13.34
C GLY A 519 0.41 -19.09 14.49
N SER A 520 1.65 -19.53 14.25
CA SER A 520 2.80 -19.23 15.11
C SER A 520 3.75 -18.23 14.44
N ALA A 521 3.19 -17.36 13.58
CA ALA A 521 3.95 -16.34 12.89
C ALA A 521 4.67 -15.42 13.88
N ALA A 522 5.87 -15.00 13.50
CA ALA A 522 6.69 -14.08 14.27
C ALA A 522 7.39 -13.11 13.32
N GLY A 523 8.44 -12.43 13.77
CA GLY A 523 9.15 -11.42 12.98
C GLY A 523 8.94 -10.02 13.52
N ILE A 524 9.28 -9.03 12.71
CA ILE A 524 9.32 -7.62 13.13
C ILE A 524 8.47 -6.80 12.19
N ALA A 525 7.48 -6.08 12.72
CA ALA A 525 6.82 -4.99 12.01
C ALA A 525 7.23 -3.67 12.66
N ARG A 526 7.99 -2.85 11.94
CA ARG A 526 8.42 -1.53 12.42
C ARG A 526 8.13 -0.38 11.47
N GLN A 527 7.76 0.76 12.05
CA GLN A 527 7.52 2.01 11.31
C GLN A 527 6.48 1.90 10.19
N ASN A 528 5.56 0.92 10.24
CA ASN A 528 4.51 0.78 9.25
C ASN A 528 3.34 1.72 9.55
N THR A 529 2.65 2.18 8.51
CA THR A 529 1.44 2.99 8.61
C THR A 529 0.24 2.15 8.17
N CYS A 530 -0.74 1.96 9.06
CA CYS A 530 -1.98 1.25 8.79
C CYS A 530 -3.17 2.19 8.99
N SER A 531 -3.84 2.59 7.91
CA SER A 531 -4.96 3.53 7.98
C SER A 531 -6.19 3.13 7.17
N ASP A 532 -7.36 3.56 7.61
CA ASP A 532 -8.64 3.36 6.92
C ASP A 532 -8.98 1.87 6.64
N ASN A 533 -8.37 0.94 7.37
CA ASN A 533 -8.67 -0.49 7.28
C ASN A 533 -9.81 -0.85 8.27
N GLY A 534 -10.20 -2.13 8.33
CA GLY A 534 -10.94 -2.69 9.46
C GLY A 534 -10.15 -2.52 10.76
N CYS A 535 -9.09 -3.29 10.99
CA CYS A 535 -8.09 -3.02 12.06
C CYS A 535 -6.76 -2.54 11.47
N GLY A 536 -5.95 -1.81 12.25
CA GLY A 536 -4.59 -1.47 11.83
C GLY A 536 -3.69 -2.70 11.74
N ILE A 537 -3.40 -3.32 12.88
CA ILE A 537 -2.62 -4.58 12.99
C ILE A 537 -3.41 -5.59 13.82
N VAL A 538 -3.49 -6.85 13.36
CA VAL A 538 -4.05 -7.96 14.14
C VAL A 538 -2.99 -9.04 14.39
N VAL A 539 -2.97 -9.57 15.61
CA VAL A 539 -2.15 -10.70 16.03
C VAL A 539 -3.08 -11.74 16.63
N GLY A 540 -3.16 -12.92 16.01
CA GLY A 540 -4.07 -13.99 16.40
C GLY A 540 -3.38 -15.32 16.68
N GLU A 541 -4.16 -16.29 17.15
CA GLU A 541 -3.72 -17.64 17.49
C GLU A 541 -2.55 -17.67 18.48
N GLN A 542 -1.37 -18.18 18.06
CA GLN A 542 -0.15 -18.29 18.87
C GLN A 542 0.95 -17.35 18.36
N ALA A 543 0.62 -16.37 17.53
CA ALA A 543 1.60 -15.49 16.93
C ALA A 543 2.29 -14.59 17.97
N GLN A 544 3.58 -14.32 17.77
CA GLN A 544 4.41 -13.54 18.69
C GLN A 544 5.36 -12.56 17.96
N PRO A 545 4.83 -11.57 17.22
CA PRO A 545 5.64 -10.58 16.54
C PRO A 545 6.20 -9.50 17.50
N THR A 546 7.22 -8.77 17.03
CA THR A 546 7.61 -7.48 17.59
C THR A 546 7.01 -6.35 16.74
N LEU A 547 6.12 -5.56 17.32
CA LEU A 547 5.51 -4.38 16.71
C LEU A 547 6.17 -3.12 17.28
N GLU A 548 6.95 -2.40 16.48
CA GLU A 548 7.73 -1.24 16.95
C GLU A 548 7.49 0.03 16.14
N GLY A 549 7.06 1.11 16.78
CA GLY A 549 6.97 2.42 16.11
C GLY A 549 5.94 2.47 14.97
N ASN A 550 4.95 1.58 14.94
CA ASN A 550 3.92 1.59 13.90
C ASN A 550 2.84 2.64 14.21
N THR A 551 2.23 3.19 13.15
CA THR A 551 1.11 4.15 13.24
C THR A 551 -0.16 3.49 12.73
N CYS A 552 -1.16 3.33 13.60
CA CYS A 552 -2.46 2.75 13.28
C CYS A 552 -3.56 3.81 13.48
N GLN A 553 -4.07 4.38 12.39
CA GLN A 553 -4.95 5.56 12.47
C GLN A 553 -6.24 5.43 11.66
N GLY A 554 -7.35 5.95 12.18
CA GLY A 554 -8.61 6.05 11.43
C GLY A 554 -9.19 4.72 10.98
N ASN A 555 -8.82 3.60 11.63
CA ASN A 555 -9.35 2.28 11.27
C ASN A 555 -10.78 2.12 11.82
N LYS A 556 -11.61 1.33 11.13
CA LYS A 556 -13.04 1.09 11.45
C LYS A 556 -13.26 0.25 12.72
N GLN A 557 -12.19 -0.36 13.24
CA GLN A 557 -12.16 -1.13 14.47
C GLN A 557 -10.98 -0.63 15.33
N CYS A 558 -10.09 -1.52 15.76
CA CYS A 558 -8.99 -1.21 16.67
C CYS A 558 -7.72 -0.82 15.91
N GLY A 559 -6.85 -0.04 16.54
CA GLY A 559 -5.51 0.24 16.02
C GLY A 559 -4.67 -1.04 15.97
N ILE A 560 -4.47 -1.68 17.13
CA ILE A 560 -3.82 -3.00 17.26
C ILE A 560 -4.76 -3.94 18.02
N ALA A 561 -4.90 -5.18 17.57
CA ALA A 561 -5.70 -6.21 18.25
C ALA A 561 -4.88 -7.49 18.48
N TYR A 562 -4.88 -7.98 19.72
CA TYR A 562 -4.37 -9.30 20.10
C TYR A 562 -5.55 -10.19 20.48
N VAL A 563 -5.67 -11.36 19.84
CA VAL A 563 -6.77 -12.32 20.08
C VAL A 563 -6.23 -13.73 20.32
N ASP A 564 -7.10 -14.65 20.74
CA ASP A 564 -6.76 -16.03 21.09
C ASP A 564 -5.69 -16.12 22.20
N SER A 565 -4.54 -16.75 21.94
CA SER A 565 -3.39 -16.79 22.86
C SER A 565 -2.21 -15.95 22.37
N ALA A 566 -2.48 -14.95 21.52
CA ALA A 566 -1.45 -14.12 20.91
C ALA A 566 -0.57 -13.43 21.97
N GLY A 567 0.72 -13.32 21.65
CA GLY A 567 1.72 -12.69 22.50
C GLY A 567 2.67 -11.81 21.70
N GLY A 568 3.88 -11.60 22.22
CA GLY A 568 4.88 -10.73 21.59
C GLY A 568 4.97 -9.35 22.26
N ILE A 569 5.56 -8.39 21.55
CA ILE A 569 5.88 -7.07 22.09
C ILE A 569 5.28 -6.01 21.17
N ALA A 570 4.49 -5.09 21.74
CA ALA A 570 4.12 -3.84 21.08
C ALA A 570 4.82 -2.68 21.81
N ARG A 571 5.75 -2.00 21.14
CA ARG A 571 6.44 -0.85 21.71
C ARG A 571 6.44 0.39 20.82
N GLN A 572 6.30 1.56 21.44
CA GLN A 572 6.37 2.86 20.74
C GLN A 572 5.36 3.03 19.59
N ASN A 573 4.28 2.24 19.56
CA ASN A 573 3.26 2.36 18.53
C ASN A 573 2.30 3.51 18.84
N THR A 574 1.77 4.14 17.80
CA THR A 574 0.73 5.18 17.91
C THR A 574 -0.58 4.65 17.35
N CYS A 575 -1.62 4.58 18.17
CA CYS A 575 -2.97 4.19 17.79
C CYS A 575 -3.94 5.36 17.99
N SER A 576 -4.40 5.99 16.90
CA SER A 576 -5.15 7.24 16.99
C SER A 576 -6.40 7.31 16.12
N GLY A 577 -7.46 7.93 16.63
CA GLY A 577 -8.67 8.19 15.83
C GLY A 577 -9.37 6.93 15.31
N ASN A 578 -9.14 5.76 15.91
CA ASN A 578 -9.79 4.52 15.49
C ASN A 578 -11.22 4.48 16.03
N GLU A 579 -12.12 3.77 15.34
CA GLU A 579 -13.54 3.75 15.69
C GLU A 579 -13.86 2.85 16.91
N TYR A 580 -12.92 2.01 17.34
CA TYR A 580 -12.98 1.25 18.59
C TYR A 580 -11.82 1.64 19.50
N HIS A 581 -11.02 0.68 19.94
CA HIS A 581 -9.93 0.87 20.87
C HIS A 581 -8.62 1.26 20.17
N GLY A 582 -7.70 1.88 20.90
CA GLY A 582 -6.33 2.03 20.42
C GLY A 582 -5.66 0.66 20.30
N ILE A 583 -5.59 -0.06 21.42
CA ILE A 583 -5.11 -1.44 21.49
C ILE A 583 -6.15 -2.32 22.21
N GLU A 584 -6.56 -3.42 21.60
CA GLU A 584 -7.47 -4.40 22.20
C GLU A 584 -6.76 -5.73 22.45
N LEU A 585 -7.04 -6.34 23.60
CA LEU A 585 -6.59 -7.66 24.00
C LEU A 585 -7.79 -8.51 24.39
N GLY A 586 -8.01 -9.60 23.66
CA GLY A 586 -9.12 -10.51 23.86
C GLY A 586 -8.68 -11.90 24.32
N GLN A 587 -9.65 -12.66 24.81
CA GLN A 587 -9.50 -14.09 25.14
C GLN A 587 -8.35 -14.38 26.11
N GLN A 588 -7.28 -15.06 25.69
CA GLN A 588 -6.14 -15.44 26.53
C GLN A 588 -4.86 -14.69 26.16
N ALA A 589 -4.93 -13.62 25.36
CA ALA A 589 -3.76 -12.87 24.90
C ALA A 589 -2.89 -12.36 26.06
N GLN A 590 -1.56 -12.48 25.91
CA GLN A 590 -0.56 -12.08 26.92
C GLN A 590 0.65 -11.30 26.31
N PRO A 591 0.45 -10.21 25.55
CA PRO A 591 1.55 -9.42 25.01
C PRO A 591 2.19 -8.50 26.08
N THR A 592 3.35 -7.95 25.74
CA THR A 592 3.97 -6.83 26.47
C THR A 592 3.76 -5.53 25.70
N LEU A 593 3.12 -4.55 26.32
CA LEU A 593 2.82 -3.22 25.75
C LEU A 593 3.68 -2.16 26.43
N GLU A 594 4.56 -1.51 25.66
CA GLU A 594 5.55 -0.56 26.17
C GLU A 594 5.53 0.77 25.44
N VAL A 595 5.35 1.88 26.17
CA VAL A 595 5.54 3.23 25.60
C VAL A 595 4.64 3.47 24.37
N ASN A 596 3.49 2.80 24.29
CA ASN A 596 2.54 3.04 23.20
C ASN A 596 1.68 4.27 23.51
N THR A 597 1.26 4.98 22.47
CA THR A 597 0.38 6.13 22.56
C THR A 597 -0.97 5.79 21.94
N CYS A 598 -2.03 5.80 22.76
CA CYS A 598 -3.41 5.58 22.33
C CYS A 598 -4.23 6.86 22.51
N LYS A 599 -4.53 7.55 21.42
CA LYS A 599 -5.09 8.92 21.46
C LYS A 599 -6.34 9.11 20.63
N GLY A 600 -7.38 9.70 21.23
CA GLY A 600 -8.55 10.16 20.46
C GLY A 600 -9.32 9.02 19.78
N ASN A 601 -9.26 7.80 20.33
CA ASN A 601 -10.06 6.68 19.83
C ASN A 601 -11.49 6.81 20.34
N LYS A 602 -12.48 6.31 19.57
CA LYS A 602 -13.90 6.41 19.95
C LYS A 602 -14.29 5.54 21.14
N GLN A 603 -13.46 4.54 21.49
CA GLN A 603 -13.62 3.78 22.72
C GLN A 603 -12.44 4.01 23.68
N SER A 604 -11.96 2.97 24.36
CA SER A 604 -10.86 3.07 25.34
C SER A 604 -9.49 3.07 24.65
N GLY A 605 -8.48 3.69 25.25
CA GLY A 605 -7.10 3.67 24.73
C GLY A 605 -6.55 2.24 24.65
N ILE A 606 -6.54 1.52 25.76
CA ILE A 606 -6.21 0.09 25.83
C ILE A 606 -7.37 -0.67 26.47
N ALA A 607 -7.77 -1.82 25.93
CA ALA A 607 -8.86 -2.64 26.47
C ALA A 607 -8.46 -4.12 26.62
N TYR A 608 -8.83 -4.72 27.75
CA TYR A 608 -8.62 -6.13 28.08
C TYR A 608 -9.96 -6.83 28.31
N PHE A 609 -10.20 -7.93 27.61
CA PHE A 609 -11.41 -8.76 27.70
C PHE A 609 -11.06 -10.25 27.87
N GLY A 610 -12.05 -11.08 28.22
CA GLY A 610 -11.80 -12.50 28.52
C GLY A 610 -10.90 -12.69 29.74
N SER A 611 -9.88 -13.52 29.57
CA SER A 611 -8.79 -13.77 30.53
C SER A 611 -7.48 -13.10 30.07
N ALA A 612 -7.56 -12.05 29.24
CA ALA A 612 -6.38 -11.36 28.73
C ALA A 612 -5.54 -10.77 29.87
N GLY A 613 -4.23 -10.75 29.66
CA GLY A 613 -3.25 -10.29 30.63
C GLY A 613 -1.99 -9.75 29.97
N GLY A 614 -0.84 -10.05 30.55
CA GLY A 614 0.45 -9.49 30.15
C GLY A 614 0.80 -8.22 30.92
N ILE A 615 1.72 -7.43 30.36
CA ILE A 615 2.28 -6.24 31.00
C ILE A 615 2.00 -5.04 30.10
N ALA A 616 1.37 -4.00 30.65
CA ALA A 616 1.34 -2.68 30.04
C ALA A 616 2.14 -1.72 30.90
N ARG A 617 3.25 -1.21 30.36
CA ARG A 617 4.11 -0.25 31.05
C ARG A 617 4.37 1.01 30.25
N GLN A 618 4.33 2.16 30.94
CA GLN A 618 4.66 3.47 30.39
C GLN A 618 3.85 3.88 29.14
N ASN A 619 2.66 3.30 28.96
CA ASN A 619 1.77 3.67 27.85
C ASN A 619 1.02 4.97 28.19
N THR A 620 0.73 5.76 27.16
CA THR A 620 -0.06 6.99 27.28
C THR A 620 -1.41 6.79 26.60
N CYS A 621 -2.50 6.90 27.35
CA CYS A 621 -3.87 6.85 26.86
C CYS A 621 -4.54 8.20 27.08
N SER A 622 -4.67 9.01 26.03
CA SER A 622 -5.18 10.38 26.15
C SER A 622 -6.37 10.70 25.25
N ASP A 623 -7.24 11.57 25.73
CA ASP A 623 -8.33 12.18 24.94
C ASP A 623 -9.25 11.15 24.26
N ASN A 624 -9.32 9.92 24.77
CA ASN A 624 -10.21 8.90 24.22
C ASN A 624 -11.65 9.17 24.63
N GLU A 625 -12.62 8.81 23.79
CA GLU A 625 -14.03 9.11 24.05
C GLU A 625 -14.65 8.24 25.15
N TYR A 626 -13.90 7.23 25.62
CA TYR A 626 -14.25 6.38 26.73
C TYR A 626 -13.17 6.42 27.81
N ARG A 627 -12.49 5.31 28.12
CA ARG A 627 -11.51 5.24 29.21
C ARG A 627 -10.08 5.33 28.68
N GLY A 628 -9.13 5.63 29.56
CA GLY A 628 -7.72 5.44 29.22
C GLY A 628 -7.43 3.95 29.04
N ILE A 629 -7.59 3.18 30.11
CA ILE A 629 -7.44 1.72 30.11
C ILE A 629 -8.70 1.04 30.66
N GLU A 630 -9.20 0.01 29.99
CA GLU A 630 -10.38 -0.76 30.39
C GLU A 630 -10.05 -2.23 30.61
N LEU A 631 -10.54 -2.78 31.71
CA LEU A 631 -10.42 -4.18 32.05
C LEU A 631 -11.81 -4.75 32.35
N GLY A 632 -12.21 -5.73 31.55
CA GLY A 632 -13.47 -6.45 31.68
C GLY A 632 -13.30 -7.90 32.12
N GLU A 633 -14.43 -8.54 32.42
CA GLU A 633 -14.55 -9.99 32.60
C GLU A 633 -13.56 -10.57 33.62
N GLN A 634 -12.58 -11.38 33.20
CA GLN A 634 -11.58 -12.03 34.04
C GLN A 634 -10.16 -11.52 33.75
N ALA A 635 -10.02 -10.35 33.10
CA ALA A 635 -8.73 -9.78 32.75
C ALA A 635 -7.86 -9.52 33.99
N ARG A 636 -6.56 -9.85 33.89
CA ARG A 636 -5.59 -9.73 35.00
C ARG A 636 -4.19 -9.28 34.56
N PRO A 637 -4.04 -8.11 33.92
CA PRO A 637 -2.73 -7.59 33.52
C PRO A 637 -1.97 -6.94 34.69
N THR A 638 -0.69 -6.67 34.44
CA THR A 638 0.11 -5.72 35.23
C THR A 638 0.19 -4.37 34.52
N LEU A 639 -0.35 -3.33 35.12
CA LEU A 639 -0.31 -1.94 34.64
C LEU A 639 0.72 -1.15 35.45
N GLU A 640 1.82 -0.75 34.83
CA GLU A 640 2.93 -0.06 35.50
C GLU A 640 3.28 1.28 34.85
N GLY A 641 3.20 2.38 35.61
CA GLY A 641 3.69 3.67 35.12
C GLY A 641 2.94 4.22 33.90
N ASN A 642 1.69 3.80 33.65
CA ASN A 642 0.90 4.29 32.52
C ASN A 642 0.27 5.65 32.86
N THR A 643 0.06 6.46 31.83
CA THR A 643 -0.57 7.78 31.92
C THR A 643 -1.93 7.75 31.24
N CYS A 644 -3.00 8.02 31.98
CA CYS A 644 -4.38 8.11 31.47
C CYS A 644 -4.92 9.53 31.68
N GLN A 645 -4.96 10.34 30.63
CA GLN A 645 -5.25 11.77 30.74
C GLN A 645 -6.37 12.25 29.82
N GLY A 646 -7.25 13.12 30.33
CA GLY A 646 -8.21 13.84 29.47
C GLY A 646 -9.26 12.95 28.80
N ASN A 647 -9.44 11.72 29.27
CA ASN A 647 -10.42 10.81 28.68
C ASN A 647 -11.84 11.23 29.11
N LYS A 648 -12.83 11.01 28.24
CA LYS A 648 -14.24 11.40 28.51
C LYS A 648 -14.95 10.53 29.56
N ARG A 649 -14.30 9.46 30.04
CA ARG A 649 -14.72 8.65 31.20
C ARG A 649 -13.57 8.51 32.19
N SER A 650 -13.49 7.38 32.90
CA SER A 650 -12.45 7.17 33.92
C SER A 650 -11.08 6.93 33.28
N GLY A 651 -10.00 7.26 33.98
CA GLY A 651 -8.64 6.96 33.53
C GLY A 651 -8.42 5.45 33.38
N ILE A 652 -8.63 4.69 34.46
CA ILE A 652 -8.59 3.22 34.45
C ILE A 652 -9.91 2.65 34.97
N LEU A 653 -10.47 1.65 34.29
CA LEU A 653 -11.64 0.90 34.72
C LEU A 653 -11.29 -0.57 35.01
N TYR A 654 -11.73 -1.06 36.16
CA TYR A 654 -11.91 -2.50 36.44
C TYR A 654 -13.40 -2.84 36.54
N ALA A 655 -13.87 -3.77 35.71
CA ALA A 655 -15.25 -4.27 35.70
C ALA A 655 -15.29 -5.81 35.69
N GLY A 656 -16.48 -6.40 35.79
CA GLY A 656 -16.64 -7.86 35.90
C GLY A 656 -16.01 -8.39 37.18
N SER A 657 -15.15 -9.38 37.00
CA SER A 657 -14.26 -9.98 38.00
C SER A 657 -12.79 -9.67 37.70
N ALA A 658 -12.51 -8.58 36.99
CA ALA A 658 -11.16 -8.17 36.64
C ALA A 658 -10.31 -7.94 37.90
N GLY A 659 -9.02 -8.20 37.76
CA GLY A 659 -8.03 -8.03 38.81
C GLY A 659 -6.66 -7.70 38.22
N GLY A 660 -5.60 -8.09 38.92
CA GLY A 660 -4.23 -7.74 38.55
C GLY A 660 -3.69 -6.59 39.38
N ILE A 661 -2.58 -6.01 38.92
CA ILE A 661 -1.83 -4.98 39.64
C ILE A 661 -1.82 -3.71 38.80
N ALA A 662 -2.28 -2.60 39.36
CA ALA A 662 -1.99 -1.27 38.84
C ALA A 662 -1.06 -0.56 39.82
N ARG A 663 0.18 -0.30 39.38
CA ARG A 663 1.15 0.43 40.18
C ARG A 663 1.74 1.63 39.46
N GLN A 664 1.96 2.72 40.22
CA GLN A 664 2.62 3.93 39.73
C GLN A 664 1.96 4.57 38.50
N ASN A 665 0.69 4.31 38.24
CA ASN A 665 -0.04 4.91 37.12
C ASN A 665 -0.50 6.32 37.49
N THR A 666 -0.56 7.20 36.48
CA THR A 666 -1.08 8.56 36.63
C THR A 666 -2.40 8.70 35.89
N CYS A 667 -3.46 9.06 36.59
CA CYS A 667 -4.79 9.32 36.03
C CYS A 667 -5.19 10.77 36.30
N SER A 668 -5.20 11.62 35.27
CA SER A 668 -5.40 13.06 35.44
C SER A 668 -6.37 13.71 34.47
N GLY A 669 -7.12 14.72 34.93
CA GLY A 669 -7.99 15.52 34.07
C GLY A 669 -9.08 14.72 33.34
N ASN A 670 -9.42 13.53 33.82
CA ASN A 670 -10.47 12.70 33.21
C ASN A 670 -11.85 13.22 33.61
N GLU A 671 -12.87 13.03 32.76
CA GLU A 671 -14.21 13.57 33.02
C GLU A 671 -15.01 12.78 34.07
N TYR A 672 -14.51 11.63 34.48
CA TYR A 672 -15.05 10.83 35.59
C TYR A 672 -13.93 10.58 36.61
N GLN A 673 -13.79 9.36 37.14
CA GLN A 673 -12.82 9.07 38.18
C GLN A 673 -11.41 8.86 37.61
N GLY A 674 -10.38 9.03 38.42
CA GLY A 674 -9.03 8.61 38.05
C GLY A 674 -9.00 7.09 37.80
N ILE A 675 -9.36 6.32 38.82
CA ILE A 675 -9.53 4.86 38.76
C ILE A 675 -10.92 4.47 39.27
N TYR A 676 -11.67 3.69 38.50
CA TYR A 676 -12.94 3.10 38.94
C TYR A 676 -12.84 1.58 39.04
N VAL A 677 -13.23 1.03 40.19
CA VAL A 677 -13.33 -0.41 40.47
C VAL A 677 -14.79 -0.75 40.71
N GLY A 678 -15.39 -1.47 39.78
CA GLY A 678 -16.82 -1.78 39.78
C GLY A 678 -17.13 -3.27 39.86
N GLN A 679 -18.43 -3.56 40.00
CA GLN A 679 -18.97 -4.93 39.97
C GLN A 679 -18.33 -5.84 41.02
N GLN A 680 -17.60 -6.88 40.65
CA GLN A 680 -16.93 -7.81 41.56
C GLN A 680 -15.40 -7.73 41.45
N ALA A 681 -14.87 -6.70 40.80
CA ALA A 681 -13.44 -6.56 40.57
C ALA A 681 -12.64 -6.44 41.89
N GLN A 682 -11.44 -7.01 41.89
CA GLN A 682 -10.54 -7.10 43.06
C GLN A 682 -9.08 -6.81 42.67
N PRO A 683 -8.73 -5.59 42.24
CA PRO A 683 -7.35 -5.24 41.89
C PRO A 683 -6.48 -4.89 43.11
N THR A 684 -5.17 -4.91 42.90
CA THR A 684 -4.19 -4.22 43.77
C THR A 684 -3.80 -2.90 43.12
N LEU A 685 -4.15 -1.78 43.76
CA LEU A 685 -3.79 -0.43 43.36
C LEU A 685 -2.68 0.11 44.28
N GLU A 686 -1.47 0.28 43.76
CA GLU A 686 -0.29 0.65 44.54
C GLU A 686 0.44 1.89 44.02
N GLY A 687 0.56 2.94 44.84
CA GLY A 687 1.38 4.10 44.46
C GLY A 687 0.86 4.86 43.24
N ASN A 688 -0.43 4.77 42.90
CA ASN A 688 -1.01 5.49 41.76
C ASN A 688 -1.34 6.94 42.15
N THR A 689 -1.27 7.83 41.16
CA THR A 689 -1.59 9.26 41.30
C THR A 689 -2.86 9.57 40.53
N CYS A 690 -3.91 10.00 41.23
CA CYS A 690 -5.20 10.39 40.65
C CYS A 690 -5.47 11.87 40.94
N GLN A 691 -5.30 12.73 39.94
CA GLN A 691 -5.29 14.18 40.15
C GLN A 691 -6.21 14.96 39.21
N GLY A 692 -6.96 15.92 39.76
CA GLY A 692 -7.71 16.89 38.94
C GLY A 692 -8.76 16.27 38.05
N ASN A 693 -9.31 15.11 38.43
CA ASN A 693 -10.40 14.47 37.70
C ASN A 693 -11.74 15.12 38.10
N LYS A 694 -12.72 15.16 37.18
CA LYS A 694 -14.07 15.70 37.47
C LYS A 694 -14.85 14.81 38.43
N GLY A 695 -14.54 13.52 38.50
CA GLY A 695 -15.06 12.60 39.51
C GLY A 695 -14.15 12.51 40.74
N SER A 696 -14.19 11.37 41.42
CA SER A 696 -13.25 11.07 42.54
C SER A 696 -11.89 10.58 42.04
N GLY A 697 -10.85 10.66 42.87
CA GLY A 697 -9.54 10.10 42.54
C GLY A 697 -9.62 8.59 42.28
N ILE A 698 -10.03 7.83 43.30
CA ILE A 698 -10.34 6.40 43.18
C ILE A 698 -11.79 6.16 43.63
N ALA A 699 -12.54 5.34 42.91
CA ALA A 699 -13.90 4.97 43.30
C ALA A 699 -14.14 3.46 43.26
N TYR A 700 -14.78 2.94 44.30
CA TYR A 700 -15.22 1.55 44.44
C TYR A 700 -16.76 1.49 44.44
N GLY A 701 -17.34 0.62 43.62
CA GLY A 701 -18.79 0.43 43.57
C GLY A 701 -19.21 -1.03 43.35
N GLY A 702 -20.50 -1.29 43.51
CA GLY A 702 -21.04 -2.66 43.41
C GLY A 702 -20.61 -3.50 44.62
N ARG A 703 -19.95 -4.63 44.36
CA ARG A 703 -19.31 -5.52 45.34
C ARG A 703 -17.77 -5.51 45.17
N ALA A 704 -17.22 -4.44 44.61
CA ALA A 704 -15.80 -4.31 44.38
C ALA A 704 -15.01 -4.37 45.70
N GLY A 705 -13.79 -4.85 45.63
CA GLY A 705 -12.86 -4.88 46.75
C GLY A 705 -11.42 -4.83 46.24
N GLY A 706 -10.51 -5.48 46.93
CA GLY A 706 -9.08 -5.42 46.66
C GLY A 706 -8.36 -4.45 47.59
N VAL A 707 -7.13 -4.11 47.23
CA VAL A 707 -6.24 -3.29 48.07
C VAL A 707 -5.89 -2.03 47.32
N ALA A 708 -6.18 -0.87 47.92
CA ALA A 708 -5.62 0.41 47.50
C ALA A 708 -4.60 0.86 48.55
N ARG A 709 -3.32 0.86 48.20
CA ARG A 709 -2.25 1.30 49.10
C ARG A 709 -1.34 2.36 48.52
N GLN A 710 -0.93 3.29 49.37
CA GLN A 710 0.04 4.35 49.03
C GLN A 710 -0.36 5.20 47.81
N ASN A 711 -1.65 5.26 47.47
CA ASN A 711 -2.12 6.07 46.34
C ASN A 711 -2.27 7.53 46.77
N THR A 712 -2.07 8.45 45.83
CA THR A 712 -2.29 9.88 46.01
C THR A 712 -3.51 10.33 45.21
N CYS A 713 -4.53 10.84 45.88
CA CYS A 713 -5.74 11.38 45.27
C CYS A 713 -5.87 12.87 45.59
N SER A 714 -5.62 13.75 44.63
CA SER A 714 -5.53 15.19 44.88
C SER A 714 -6.29 16.08 43.91
N GLY A 715 -6.88 17.17 44.42
CA GLY A 715 -7.51 18.20 43.60
C GLY A 715 -8.67 17.71 42.73
N ASN A 716 -9.31 16.57 43.07
CA ASN A 716 -10.43 16.03 42.32
C ASN A 716 -11.73 16.81 42.65
N GLU A 717 -12.66 16.89 41.71
CA GLU A 717 -13.88 17.69 41.89
C GLU A 717 -14.93 17.04 42.79
N ASP A 718 -14.81 15.73 43.03
CA ASP A 718 -15.56 15.03 44.07
C ASP A 718 -14.64 14.69 45.26
N HIS A 719 -14.42 13.40 45.52
CA HIS A 719 -13.72 12.86 46.67
C HIS A 719 -12.28 12.46 46.32
N GLY A 720 -11.44 12.28 47.34
CA GLY A 720 -10.18 11.56 47.16
C GLY A 720 -10.44 10.10 46.82
N ILE A 721 -11.02 9.36 47.76
CA ILE A 721 -11.48 7.98 47.56
C ILE A 721 -12.97 7.86 47.91
N TYR A 722 -13.75 7.32 46.98
CA TYR A 722 -15.19 7.09 47.13
C TYR A 722 -15.50 5.58 47.19
N VAL A 723 -16.25 5.13 48.20
CA VAL A 723 -16.66 3.73 48.36
C VAL A 723 -18.17 3.69 48.55
N ASP A 724 -18.88 2.98 47.69
CA ASP A 724 -20.36 2.94 47.71
C ASP A 724 -20.93 1.53 47.51
N LYS A 725 -22.25 1.42 47.67
CA LYS A 725 -23.06 0.21 47.51
C LYS A 725 -22.66 -0.87 48.52
N GLN A 726 -22.08 -1.97 48.07
CA GLN A 726 -21.66 -3.10 48.91
C GLN A 726 -20.14 -3.30 48.82
N ALA A 727 -19.39 -2.32 48.31
CA ALA A 727 -17.94 -2.45 48.13
C ALA A 727 -17.21 -2.58 49.49
N GLN A 728 -16.14 -3.37 49.49
CA GLN A 728 -15.36 -3.72 50.69
C GLN A 728 -13.83 -3.66 50.42
N PRO A 729 -13.26 -2.50 50.06
CA PRO A 729 -11.82 -2.39 49.83
C PRO A 729 -11.01 -2.30 51.12
N THR A 730 -9.72 -2.65 51.03
CA THR A 730 -8.71 -2.27 52.02
C THR A 730 -7.96 -1.03 51.52
N LEU A 731 -8.10 0.09 52.22
CA LEU A 731 -7.46 1.37 51.95
C LEU A 731 -6.34 1.60 52.97
N GLU A 732 -5.08 1.50 52.54
CA GLU A 732 -3.91 1.55 53.41
C GLU A 732 -2.89 2.62 53.00
N GLY A 733 -2.57 3.57 53.88
CA GLY A 733 -1.48 4.52 53.62
C GLY A 733 -1.74 5.48 52.44
N ASN A 734 -3.00 5.71 52.06
CA ASN A 734 -3.33 6.60 50.94
C ASN A 734 -3.34 8.06 51.39
N THR A 735 -2.99 8.97 50.48
CA THR A 735 -3.01 10.42 50.68
C THR A 735 -4.15 11.04 49.87
N CYS A 736 -5.13 11.66 50.54
CA CYS A 736 -6.26 12.35 49.92
C CYS A 736 -6.22 13.85 50.26
N GLN A 737 -5.84 14.68 49.30
CA GLN A 737 -5.56 16.10 49.55
C GLN A 737 -6.28 17.06 48.62
N GLY A 738 -6.90 18.11 49.18
CA GLY A 738 -7.40 19.23 48.37
C GLY A 738 -8.54 18.86 47.43
N ASN A 739 -9.26 17.78 47.68
CA ASN A 739 -10.43 17.40 46.89
C ASN A 739 -11.62 18.29 47.28
N LYS A 740 -12.52 18.61 46.34
CA LYS A 740 -13.60 19.58 46.60
C LYS A 740 -14.63 19.07 47.61
N GLN A 741 -14.78 17.75 47.77
CA GLN A 741 -15.66 17.12 48.77
C GLN A 741 -14.82 16.46 49.88
N VAL A 742 -15.09 15.20 50.23
CA VAL A 742 -14.39 14.48 51.31
C VAL A 742 -13.07 13.84 50.87
N GLY A 743 -12.16 13.61 51.82
CA GLY A 743 -10.94 12.83 51.59
C GLY A 743 -11.25 11.37 51.25
N ILE A 744 -11.84 10.63 52.19
CA ILE A 744 -12.35 9.26 51.99
C ILE A 744 -13.83 9.20 52.39
N GLY A 745 -14.72 8.75 51.50
CA GLY A 745 -16.15 8.65 51.78
C GLY A 745 -16.70 7.24 51.61
N TYR A 746 -17.39 6.74 52.65
CA TYR A 746 -18.13 5.49 52.62
C TYR A 746 -19.64 5.74 52.59
N PHE A 747 -20.31 5.26 51.55
CA PHE A 747 -21.73 5.47 51.26
C PHE A 747 -22.48 4.13 51.07
N GLY A 748 -23.82 4.18 51.09
CA GLY A 748 -24.64 2.97 51.02
C GLY A 748 -24.28 1.97 52.13
N SER A 749 -24.23 0.69 51.79
CA SER A 749 -23.79 -0.40 52.68
C SER A 749 -22.29 -0.73 52.54
N ALA A 750 -21.47 0.23 52.09
CA ALA A 750 -20.03 0.04 51.91
C ALA A 750 -19.34 -0.27 53.24
N GLY A 751 -18.29 -1.09 53.19
CA GLY A 751 -17.46 -1.41 54.34
C GLY A 751 -16.01 -1.62 53.92
N GLY A 752 -15.28 -2.47 54.62
CA GLY A 752 -13.84 -2.66 54.43
C GLY A 752 -13.01 -1.97 55.51
N ILE A 753 -11.73 -1.76 55.23
CA ILE A 753 -10.78 -1.22 56.21
C ILE A 753 -10.16 0.04 55.61
N ALA A 754 -10.20 1.16 56.34
CA ALA A 754 -9.34 2.31 56.06
C ALA A 754 -8.34 2.46 57.21
N ARG A 755 -7.06 2.24 56.91
CA ARG A 755 -5.99 2.39 57.88
C ARG A 755 -4.83 3.25 57.41
N GLN A 756 -4.22 4.00 58.33
CA GLN A 756 -3.00 4.78 58.07
C GLN A 756 -3.13 5.80 56.92
N ASN A 757 -4.36 6.21 56.57
CA ASN A 757 -4.57 7.16 55.49
C ASN A 757 -4.41 8.60 55.99
N THR A 758 -3.93 9.48 55.11
CA THR A 758 -3.80 10.93 55.37
C THR A 758 -4.82 11.69 54.54
N CYS A 759 -5.74 12.41 55.19
CA CYS A 759 -6.74 13.26 54.52
C CYS A 759 -6.58 14.72 54.93
N SER A 760 -6.20 15.61 54.01
CA SER A 760 -5.92 17.01 54.33
C SER A 760 -6.46 18.03 53.34
N GLY A 761 -6.88 19.19 53.83
CA GLY A 761 -7.29 20.31 52.97
C GLY A 761 -8.50 20.03 52.08
N ASN A 762 -9.31 19.01 52.38
CA ASN A 762 -10.49 18.67 51.59
C ASN A 762 -11.67 19.61 51.91
N GLY A 763 -12.55 19.84 50.93
CA GLY A 763 -13.62 20.83 51.00
C GLY A 763 -14.79 20.46 51.92
N ASP A 764 -14.87 19.21 52.36
CA ASP A 764 -15.76 18.72 53.41
C ASP A 764 -14.96 17.95 54.49
N ALA A 765 -15.41 16.78 54.96
CA ALA A 765 -14.71 16.00 55.98
C ALA A 765 -13.44 15.31 55.45
N GLY A 766 -12.48 15.04 56.35
CA GLY A 766 -11.35 14.14 56.04
C GLY A 766 -11.83 12.73 55.71
N ILE A 767 -12.60 12.13 56.61
CA ILE A 767 -13.30 10.85 56.38
C ILE A 767 -14.80 11.01 56.65
N TYR A 768 -15.65 10.52 55.75
CA TYR A 768 -17.11 10.46 55.92
C TYR A 768 -17.61 9.02 55.94
N VAL A 769 -18.49 8.70 56.90
CA VAL A 769 -19.16 7.40 57.00
C VAL A 769 -20.67 7.60 57.05
N GLY A 770 -21.35 7.14 55.99
CA GLY A 770 -22.80 7.16 55.88
C GLY A 770 -23.50 6.22 56.87
N TRP A 771 -24.79 6.46 57.11
CA TRP A 771 -25.59 5.77 58.14
C TRP A 771 -25.68 4.24 57.95
N GLN A 772 -25.66 3.75 56.71
CA GLN A 772 -25.65 2.31 56.37
C GLN A 772 -24.24 1.73 56.24
N ALA A 773 -23.21 2.56 56.09
CA ALA A 773 -21.86 2.11 55.85
C ALA A 773 -21.29 1.47 57.12
N ARG A 774 -20.40 0.49 56.97
CA ARG A 774 -19.78 -0.29 58.05
C ARG A 774 -18.26 -0.47 57.85
N PRO A 775 -17.48 0.60 57.59
CA PRO A 775 -16.02 0.46 57.53
C PRO A 775 -15.41 0.36 58.94
N THR A 776 -14.24 -0.27 58.99
CA THR A 776 -13.29 -0.20 60.11
C THR A 776 -12.28 0.92 59.84
N LEU A 777 -12.08 1.82 60.80
CA LEU A 777 -11.17 2.95 60.69
C LEU A 777 -10.05 2.81 61.73
N GLU A 778 -8.79 2.79 61.30
CA GLU A 778 -7.62 2.58 62.16
C GLU A 778 -6.50 3.58 61.83
N ASP A 779 -5.93 4.27 62.81
CA ASP A 779 -4.72 5.10 62.63
C ASP A 779 -4.74 6.12 61.46
N ASN A 780 -5.90 6.69 61.12
CA ASN A 780 -6.01 7.66 60.04
C ASN A 780 -5.74 9.09 60.54
N THR A 781 -4.98 9.87 59.77
CA THR A 781 -4.65 11.26 60.07
C THR A 781 -5.50 12.19 59.22
N CYS A 782 -6.36 13.00 59.85
CA CYS A 782 -7.22 13.98 59.15
C CYS A 782 -6.98 15.38 59.70
N GLN A 783 -6.58 16.34 58.85
CA GLN A 783 -6.26 17.70 59.29
C GLN A 783 -6.61 18.78 58.26
N GLY A 784 -7.01 19.97 58.72
CA GLY A 784 -7.26 21.13 57.85
C GLY A 784 -8.36 20.93 56.81
N ASN A 785 -9.29 19.99 57.03
CA ASN A 785 -10.46 19.77 56.16
C ASN A 785 -11.61 20.66 56.64
N ARG A 786 -12.37 21.26 55.72
CA ARG A 786 -13.37 22.30 56.04
C ARG A 786 -14.57 21.75 56.83
N GLY A 787 -14.95 20.50 56.59
CA GLY A 787 -16.08 19.81 57.26
C GLY A 787 -15.69 18.99 58.49
N GLY A 788 -14.45 19.15 58.99
CA GLY A 788 -13.94 18.43 60.16
C GLY A 788 -13.10 17.19 59.82
N THR A 789 -12.62 16.50 60.86
CA THR A 789 -11.68 15.38 60.71
C THR A 789 -12.40 14.11 60.24
N VAL A 790 -13.34 13.60 61.04
CA VAL A 790 -14.16 12.41 60.74
C VAL A 790 -15.63 12.72 61.01
N ASN A 791 -16.48 12.53 60.00
CA ASN A 791 -17.94 12.64 60.12
C ASN A 791 -18.58 11.26 60.02
N ASP A 792 -18.91 10.66 61.16
CA ASP A 792 -19.51 9.32 61.25
C ASP A 792 -20.99 9.39 61.62
N MET A 793 -21.85 9.25 60.61
CA MET A 793 -23.30 9.34 60.77
C MET A 793 -23.88 8.19 61.61
N ARG A 794 -23.14 7.10 61.83
CA ARG A 794 -23.58 5.99 62.71
C ARG A 794 -23.71 6.42 64.17
N LEU A 795 -22.93 7.41 64.58
CA LEU A 795 -22.93 7.93 65.94
C LEU A 795 -24.12 8.85 66.22
N LEU A 796 -24.64 9.51 65.18
CA LEU A 796 -25.80 10.41 65.26
C LEU A 796 -27.09 9.70 65.63
N PHE A 797 -27.33 8.52 65.05
CA PHE A 797 -28.54 7.74 65.30
C PHE A 797 -28.45 6.90 66.59
N LYS A 798 -27.26 6.78 67.19
CA LYS A 798 -27.09 6.12 68.50
C LYS A 798 -27.33 7.08 69.67
N ASN A 799 -27.17 8.40 69.49
CA ASN A 799 -27.37 9.37 70.57
C ASN A 799 -27.73 10.79 70.04
N PRO A 800 -29.00 11.05 69.65
CA PRO A 800 -29.37 12.30 68.98
C PRO A 800 -29.22 13.56 69.84
N LEU A 801 -29.30 13.46 71.17
CA LEU A 801 -29.21 14.59 72.10
C LEU A 801 -27.78 15.14 72.30
N THR A 802 -26.76 14.30 72.16
CA THR A 802 -25.37 14.72 72.39
C THR A 802 -24.81 15.51 71.20
N TYR A 803 -25.29 15.23 69.99
CA TYR A 803 -24.80 15.87 68.77
C TYR A 803 -25.31 17.29 68.55
N LEU A 804 -26.53 17.60 69.02
CA LEU A 804 -27.04 18.98 69.00
C LEU A 804 -26.14 19.91 69.83
N MET A 805 -25.51 19.40 70.89
CA MET A 805 -24.54 20.16 71.70
C MET A 805 -23.16 20.28 71.04
N THR A 806 -22.70 19.30 70.26
CA THR A 806 -21.41 19.38 69.55
C THR A 806 -21.46 20.30 68.34
N LEU A 807 -22.59 20.39 67.63
CA LEU A 807 -22.81 21.37 66.55
C LEU A 807 -22.86 22.82 67.06
N LEU A 808 -23.32 23.03 68.29
CA LEU A 808 -23.37 24.36 68.92
C LEU A 808 -22.01 24.81 69.50
N ASN A 809 -21.06 23.89 69.72
CA ASN A 809 -19.76 24.17 70.36
C ASN A 809 -18.55 24.11 69.41
N GLY A 810 -18.74 23.84 68.11
CA GLY A 810 -17.67 23.71 67.12
C GLY A 810 -17.24 25.02 66.46
N ASN A 811 -16.85 26.03 67.25
CA ASN A 811 -16.22 27.25 66.73
C ASN A 811 -15.09 27.72 67.65
N THR A 812 -13.95 27.02 67.60
CA THR A 812 -12.58 27.52 67.81
C THR A 812 -11.59 26.47 67.34
#